data_AF-A0A1W1XZ86-F1
#
_entry.id   AF-A0A1W1XZ86-F1
#
_cell.length_a   1.000
_cell.length_b   1.000
_cell.length_c   1.000
_cell.angle_alpha   90.00
_cell.angle_beta   90.00
_cell.angle_gamma   90.00
#
_symmetry.space_group_name_H-M   'P 1'
#
loop_
_entity.id
_entity.type
_entity.pdbx_description
1 polymer ?
#
loop_
_entity_poly.entity_id
_entity_poly.type
_entity_poly.pdbx_seq_one_letter_code
_entity_poly.pdbx_strand_id
1 'polypeptide(L)'
;MTRCLLTHPQVNKDNTALFDKELPPESFVTFGARRLSKARLVWVNHALLNDMDVDLPPAQLEAQLLDSFAYMVPGESDQEEYFTQEIRQFLAERYGGQGEASNGGGVRCGLNGQFQLKGIGRNPLAGRDMDFWHTHGGATIEEGIREAVWGEMTHQEFPYGGVRILAVIATGKETNFDFGLQGNADQISPEGAIIVRQVNIRPANYERATYFRPYPGLENAMCHDAIRTEAAVSRLVRALPVANGQEEQAGSAALIAGLQEMARRFASQHAYARARRFVHGAISTSNIDISGRYIDFGTMTALSGYGNYIIAKGFSSFWEDHKVFAGLFQVFLFFVEKYAFRPQGEAMPLTTLELFAQFQHVLKQEFECELLHGMGFPRSVIRELAAQPEHTRLFECLQQLIVSGCMNVLPLSTVPERMGDHDLAEVAVLLAASQTQDGLHEALAAAIADADLREALTAAYAAYWQQAQAAVPWTRPAYARLVEINAATRSKHTPMLYRNRLLTGTEALLQAGRSNPDGLAKAVADHVADTLNQSRRFFRELPEQYAVLGHFQPVGCEYRLLHVFDADSDTEQLLLVLPLLGASLRLGAARLALGEPDGAAISINGHSQRALALNASATARELALMLPLGGQDRQEWDIRISAGAATQRVVALVSLAAGLQTFKLEVVQ
;
A
#
# COMPACT_ATOMS: atom_id res chain seq x y z
N MET A 1 8.59 -20.88 -14.00
CA MET A 1 8.22 -20.11 -12.81
C MET A 1 6.79 -19.54 -12.85
N THR A 2 5.92 -19.90 -13.80
CA THR A 2 4.53 -19.39 -13.90
C THR A 2 3.51 -20.06 -12.96
N ARG A 3 3.93 -21.02 -12.12
CA ARG A 3 3.01 -21.80 -11.27
C ARG A 3 2.21 -20.94 -10.29
N CYS A 4 2.74 -19.78 -9.90
CA CYS A 4 2.07 -18.83 -9.02
C CYS A 4 0.85 -18.14 -9.65
N LEU A 5 0.73 -18.11 -10.98
CA LEU A 5 -0.40 -17.54 -11.71
C LEU A 5 -1.52 -18.54 -12.02
N LEU A 6 -1.38 -19.80 -11.60
CA LEU A 6 -2.34 -20.85 -11.94
C LEU A 6 -3.52 -20.87 -10.97
N THR A 7 -4.71 -21.05 -11.53
CA THR A 7 -5.83 -21.66 -10.80
C THR A 7 -6.00 -23.10 -11.25
N HIS A 8 -6.63 -23.91 -10.41
CA HIS A 8 -6.72 -25.35 -10.58
C HIS A 8 -8.18 -25.78 -10.79
N PRO A 9 -8.44 -26.85 -11.55
CA PRO A 9 -9.79 -27.40 -11.69
C PRO A 9 -10.42 -27.75 -10.34
N GLN A 10 -9.61 -28.28 -9.42
CA GLN A 10 -9.99 -28.59 -8.04
C GLN A 10 -8.99 -27.97 -7.07
N VAL A 11 -9.54 -27.42 -5.99
CA VAL A 11 -8.77 -26.81 -4.89
C VAL A 11 -8.36 -27.87 -3.87
N ASN A 12 -7.13 -27.78 -3.38
CA ASN A 12 -6.62 -28.61 -2.29
C ASN A 12 -5.51 -27.87 -1.53
N LYS A 13 -5.05 -28.48 -0.43
CA LYS A 13 -4.07 -27.86 0.49
C LYS A 13 -2.71 -27.61 -0.16
N ASP A 14 -2.35 -28.38 -1.18
CA ASP A 14 -1.04 -28.30 -1.82
C ASP A 14 -1.00 -27.22 -2.91
N ASN A 15 -2.16 -26.91 -3.51
CA ASN A 15 -2.25 -25.99 -4.65
C ASN A 15 -2.91 -24.65 -4.33
N THR A 16 -3.59 -24.52 -3.20
CA THR A 16 -4.31 -23.28 -2.82
C THR A 16 -3.68 -22.68 -1.56
N ALA A 17 -3.45 -21.37 -1.57
CA ALA A 17 -2.95 -20.64 -0.42
C ALA A 17 -3.97 -20.70 0.74
N LEU A 18 -3.48 -20.61 1.99
CA LEU A 18 -4.27 -20.63 3.23
C LEU A 18 -5.04 -21.92 3.56
N PHE A 19 -5.51 -22.66 2.55
CA PHE A 19 -6.38 -23.83 2.72
C PHE A 19 -5.64 -24.98 3.40
N ASP A 20 -6.15 -25.35 4.58
CA ASP A 20 -5.52 -26.32 5.49
C ASP A 20 -4.09 -25.96 5.91
N LYS A 21 -3.76 -24.67 5.93
CA LYS A 21 -2.47 -24.13 6.38
C LYS A 21 -2.66 -23.22 7.58
N GLU A 22 -2.64 -21.91 7.37
CA GLU A 22 -2.93 -20.88 8.36
C GLU A 22 -4.42 -20.90 8.77
N LEU A 23 -5.30 -21.31 7.86
CA LEU A 23 -6.73 -21.49 8.11
C LEU A 23 -7.14 -22.95 7.92
N PRO A 24 -8.03 -23.49 8.79
CA PRO A 24 -8.49 -24.87 8.68
C PRO A 24 -9.52 -25.02 7.53
N PRO A 25 -9.75 -26.24 7.02
CA PRO A 25 -10.74 -26.50 5.97
C PRO A 25 -12.14 -25.96 6.28
N GLU A 26 -12.55 -25.99 7.56
CA GLU A 26 -13.82 -25.48 8.05
C GLU A 26 -14.01 -23.99 7.79
N SER A 27 -12.93 -23.24 7.59
CA SER A 27 -12.95 -21.81 7.25
C SER A 27 -13.26 -21.56 5.77
N PHE A 28 -13.58 -22.60 5.00
CA PHE A 28 -13.86 -22.45 3.58
C PHE A 28 -15.11 -23.22 3.15
N VAL A 29 -15.77 -22.72 2.10
CA VAL A 29 -16.87 -23.40 1.41
C VAL A 29 -16.52 -23.50 -0.06
N THR A 30 -16.50 -24.72 -0.58
CA THR A 30 -16.21 -24.94 -1.99
C THR A 30 -17.42 -24.59 -2.85
N PHE A 31 -17.19 -23.90 -3.97
CA PHE A 31 -18.20 -23.63 -4.99
C PHE A 31 -17.59 -23.69 -6.39
N GLY A 32 -18.44 -23.84 -7.41
CA GLY A 32 -18.01 -23.85 -8.81
C GLY A 32 -18.22 -22.48 -9.48
N ALA A 33 -17.29 -22.07 -10.32
CA ALA A 33 -17.44 -20.91 -11.19
C ALA A 33 -17.13 -21.30 -12.64
N ARG A 34 -17.84 -20.67 -13.59
CA ARG A 34 -17.70 -20.93 -15.02
C ARG A 34 -16.76 -19.91 -15.66
N ARG A 35 -15.97 -20.37 -16.63
CA ARG A 35 -15.10 -19.47 -17.39
C ARG A 35 -15.94 -18.49 -18.21
N LEU A 36 -15.54 -17.24 -18.21
CA LEU A 36 -16.14 -16.18 -19.03
C LEU A 36 -15.67 -16.30 -20.48
N SER A 37 -16.60 -16.14 -21.42
CA SER A 37 -16.33 -16.22 -22.87
C SER A 37 -15.90 -14.87 -23.49
N LYS A 38 -16.29 -13.76 -22.85
CA LYS A 38 -16.07 -12.37 -23.33
C LYS A 38 -15.16 -11.55 -22.42
N ALA A 39 -14.42 -12.21 -21.53
CA ALA A 39 -13.52 -11.51 -20.61
C ALA A 39 -12.29 -10.92 -21.32
N ARG A 40 -11.84 -9.75 -20.84
CA ARG A 40 -10.69 -9.02 -21.38
C ARG A 40 -9.84 -8.42 -20.27
N LEU A 41 -8.53 -8.36 -20.46
CA LEU A 41 -7.63 -7.74 -19.50
C LEU A 41 -7.77 -6.21 -19.57
N VAL A 42 -8.01 -5.56 -18.44
CA VAL A 42 -8.10 -4.09 -18.34
C VAL A 42 -6.80 -3.51 -17.80
N TRP A 43 -6.20 -4.18 -16.82
CA TRP A 43 -4.99 -3.71 -16.17
C TRP A 43 -4.22 -4.88 -15.56
N VAL A 44 -2.90 -4.76 -15.51
CA VAL A 44 -2.00 -5.71 -14.89
C VAL A 44 -0.88 -5.01 -14.13
N ASN A 45 -0.50 -5.57 -13.00
CA ASN A 45 0.55 -5.07 -12.12
C ASN A 45 1.90 -5.71 -12.44
N HIS A 46 2.66 -5.07 -13.32
CA HIS A 46 4.00 -5.54 -13.68
C HIS A 46 4.97 -5.53 -12.49
N ALA A 47 4.86 -4.59 -11.56
CA ALA A 47 5.72 -4.56 -10.38
C ALA A 47 5.50 -5.81 -9.49
N LEU A 48 4.24 -6.22 -9.30
CA LEU A 48 3.94 -7.44 -8.54
C LEU A 48 4.38 -8.71 -9.28
N LEU A 49 4.22 -8.76 -10.59
CA LEU A 49 4.72 -9.89 -11.40
C LEU A 49 6.24 -10.04 -11.25
N ASN A 50 6.96 -8.91 -11.24
CA ASN A 50 8.40 -8.88 -11.05
C ASN A 50 8.79 -9.37 -9.64
N ASP A 51 8.07 -8.96 -8.60
CA ASP A 51 8.26 -9.48 -7.23
C ASP A 51 8.01 -10.99 -7.09
N MET A 52 7.33 -11.59 -8.08
CA MET A 52 6.98 -13.00 -8.13
C MET A 52 7.83 -13.79 -9.14
N ASP A 53 8.88 -13.19 -9.70
CA ASP A 53 9.75 -13.78 -10.71
C ASP A 53 8.98 -14.26 -11.96
N VAL A 54 7.95 -13.52 -12.38
CA VAL A 54 7.15 -13.82 -13.58
C VAL A 54 7.58 -12.93 -14.75
N ASP A 55 8.35 -13.51 -15.67
CA ASP A 55 8.72 -12.89 -16.94
C ASP A 55 8.02 -13.63 -18.09
N LEU A 56 6.94 -13.04 -18.60
CA LEU A 56 6.18 -13.54 -19.74
C LEU A 56 5.99 -12.43 -20.78
N PRO A 57 6.07 -12.75 -22.09
CA PRO A 57 5.69 -11.81 -23.13
C PRO A 57 4.24 -11.33 -22.95
N PRO A 58 3.90 -10.06 -23.27
CA PRO A 58 2.59 -9.48 -22.98
C PRO A 58 1.39 -10.33 -23.43
N ALA A 59 1.42 -10.85 -24.67
CA ALA A 59 0.34 -11.70 -25.18
C ALA A 59 0.21 -13.04 -24.44
N GLN A 60 1.33 -13.64 -24.01
CA GLN A 60 1.31 -14.88 -23.23
C GLN A 60 0.85 -14.62 -21.79
N LEU A 61 1.27 -13.49 -21.21
CA LEU A 61 0.82 -13.05 -19.90
C LEU A 61 -0.68 -12.83 -19.87
N GLU A 62 -1.23 -12.08 -20.84
CA GLU A 62 -2.67 -11.85 -20.94
C GLU A 62 -3.43 -13.17 -21.07
N ALA A 63 -3.01 -14.05 -21.99
CA ALA A 63 -3.64 -15.37 -22.15
C ALA A 63 -3.60 -16.19 -20.85
N GLN A 64 -2.46 -16.18 -20.13
CA GLN A 64 -2.30 -16.88 -18.85
C GLN A 64 -3.22 -16.32 -17.77
N LEU A 65 -3.33 -14.98 -17.65
CA LEU A 65 -4.18 -14.32 -16.67
C LEU A 65 -5.67 -14.60 -16.96
N LEU A 66 -6.10 -14.51 -18.21
CA LEU A 66 -7.47 -14.80 -18.61
C LEU A 66 -7.81 -16.29 -18.42
N ASP A 67 -6.91 -17.21 -18.79
CA ASP A 67 -7.12 -18.65 -18.56
C ASP A 67 -7.25 -19.02 -17.09
N SER A 68 -6.54 -18.29 -16.22
CA SER A 68 -6.49 -18.59 -14.79
C SER A 68 -7.58 -17.88 -14.00
N PHE A 69 -7.92 -16.65 -14.35
CA PHE A 69 -8.70 -15.79 -13.45
C PHE A 69 -10.04 -15.30 -14.02
N ALA A 70 -10.35 -15.54 -15.29
CA ALA A 70 -11.63 -15.14 -15.89
C ALA A 70 -12.77 -16.14 -15.58
N TYR A 71 -13.06 -16.37 -14.30
CA TYR A 71 -14.15 -17.24 -13.83
C TYR A 71 -15.16 -16.47 -13.03
N MET A 72 -16.44 -16.78 -13.20
CA MET A 72 -17.53 -16.16 -12.45
C MET A 72 -18.65 -17.17 -12.18
N VAL A 73 -19.32 -17.04 -11.03
CA VAL A 73 -20.56 -17.73 -10.71
C VAL A 73 -21.69 -17.05 -11.50
N PRO A 74 -22.36 -17.76 -12.44
CA PRO A 74 -23.47 -17.18 -13.17
C PRO A 74 -24.59 -16.75 -12.23
N GLY A 75 -25.09 -15.53 -12.41
CA GLY A 75 -26.30 -15.04 -11.79
C GLY A 75 -27.55 -15.58 -12.48
N GLU A 76 -28.69 -15.50 -11.79
CA GLU A 76 -29.98 -16.02 -12.29
C GLU A 76 -30.44 -15.35 -13.59
N SER A 77 -30.08 -14.08 -13.80
CA SER A 77 -30.45 -13.30 -15.00
C SER A 77 -29.32 -13.22 -16.04
N ASP A 78 -28.20 -13.91 -15.84
CA ASP A 78 -27.10 -13.84 -16.80
C ASP A 78 -27.40 -14.67 -18.04
N GLN A 79 -27.02 -14.15 -19.21
CA GLN A 79 -27.15 -14.89 -20.46
C GLN A 79 -26.05 -15.94 -20.60
N GLU A 80 -26.42 -17.12 -21.11
CA GLU A 80 -25.52 -18.26 -21.28
C GLU A 80 -24.31 -17.95 -22.17
N GLU A 81 -24.45 -17.03 -23.12
CA GLU A 81 -23.38 -16.62 -24.04
C GLU A 81 -22.17 -15.98 -23.36
N TYR A 82 -22.30 -15.49 -22.11
CA TYR A 82 -21.19 -14.92 -21.34
C TYR A 82 -20.27 -15.99 -20.73
N PHE A 83 -20.66 -17.26 -20.79
CA PHE A 83 -19.95 -18.35 -20.13
C PHE A 83 -19.61 -19.48 -21.10
N THR A 84 -18.47 -20.12 -20.87
CA THR A 84 -18.15 -21.40 -21.49
C THR A 84 -18.63 -22.55 -20.60
N GLN A 85 -18.43 -23.79 -21.04
CA GLN A 85 -18.74 -24.99 -20.25
C GLN A 85 -17.61 -25.37 -19.28
N GLU A 86 -16.47 -24.67 -19.30
CA GLU A 86 -15.37 -24.93 -18.36
C GLU A 86 -15.74 -24.44 -16.96
N ILE A 87 -15.58 -25.32 -15.97
CA ILE A 87 -15.83 -25.04 -14.56
C ILE A 87 -14.56 -25.28 -13.76
N ARG A 88 -14.24 -24.37 -12.84
CA ARG A 88 -13.22 -24.56 -11.80
C ARG A 88 -13.84 -24.41 -10.41
N GLN A 89 -13.26 -25.09 -9.44
CA GLN A 89 -13.63 -24.94 -8.03
C GLN A 89 -12.92 -23.74 -7.41
N PHE A 90 -13.60 -23.06 -6.50
CA PHE A 90 -13.07 -21.97 -5.69
C PHE A 90 -13.48 -22.16 -4.24
N LEU A 91 -12.71 -21.57 -3.33
CA LEU A 91 -13.01 -21.52 -1.91
C LEU A 91 -13.57 -20.15 -1.53
N ALA A 92 -14.78 -20.14 -0.97
CA ALA A 92 -15.32 -18.96 -0.31
C ALA A 92 -14.80 -18.95 1.13
N GLU A 93 -14.08 -17.89 1.52
CA GLU A 93 -13.52 -17.77 2.86
C GLU A 93 -14.57 -17.34 3.89
N ARG A 94 -14.71 -18.12 4.95
CA ARG A 94 -15.61 -17.85 6.07
C ARG A 94 -14.90 -16.98 7.10
N TYR A 95 -15.56 -15.93 7.52
CA TYR A 95 -15.11 -15.07 8.61
C TYR A 95 -16.29 -14.32 9.22
N GLY A 96 -16.12 -13.88 10.45
CA GLY A 96 -17.07 -13.00 11.14
C GLY A 96 -16.71 -11.53 10.99
N GLY A 97 -17.11 -10.71 11.95
CA GLY A 97 -16.67 -9.32 12.02
C GLY A 97 -17.78 -8.37 12.44
N GLN A 98 -17.43 -7.38 13.26
CA GLN A 98 -18.32 -6.25 13.48
C GLN A 98 -18.43 -5.44 12.18
N GLY A 99 -19.62 -5.43 11.59
CA GLY A 99 -19.90 -4.72 10.33
C GLY A 99 -20.12 -5.63 9.11
N GLU A 100 -19.84 -6.94 9.21
CA GLU A 100 -20.27 -7.92 8.22
C GLU A 100 -21.77 -8.15 8.38
N ALA A 101 -22.55 -7.26 7.78
CA ALA A 101 -23.99 -7.28 7.83
C ALA A 101 -24.49 -8.64 7.33
N SER A 102 -24.93 -9.50 8.28
CA SER A 102 -25.50 -10.86 8.15
C SER A 102 -24.87 -11.82 7.11
N ASN A 103 -23.66 -11.54 6.62
CA ASN A 103 -22.91 -12.35 5.67
C ASN A 103 -21.99 -13.35 6.39
N GLY A 104 -21.65 -14.45 5.73
CA GLY A 104 -20.84 -15.54 6.30
C GLY A 104 -19.34 -15.41 6.07
N GLY A 105 -18.89 -14.32 5.45
CA GLY A 105 -17.51 -14.08 5.03
C GLY A 105 -17.45 -13.38 3.67
N GLY A 106 -16.44 -13.70 2.87
CA GLY A 106 -16.20 -13.04 1.58
C GLY A 106 -17.21 -13.40 0.49
N VAL A 107 -18.39 -12.79 0.50
CA VAL A 107 -19.57 -13.14 -0.33
C VAL A 107 -19.39 -13.07 -1.85
N ARG A 108 -18.40 -12.27 -2.28
CA ARG A 108 -18.08 -12.00 -3.69
C ARG A 108 -16.64 -12.35 -4.02
N CYS A 109 -16.04 -13.21 -3.20
CA CYS A 109 -14.66 -13.61 -3.30
C CYS A 109 -14.53 -15.13 -3.56
N GLY A 110 -13.54 -15.52 -4.35
CA GLY A 110 -13.18 -16.91 -4.59
C GLY A 110 -11.68 -17.11 -4.58
N LEU A 111 -11.19 -18.00 -3.73
CA LEU A 111 -9.77 -18.33 -3.61
C LEU A 111 -9.44 -19.60 -4.39
N ASN A 112 -8.41 -19.53 -5.24
CA ASN A 112 -7.82 -20.66 -5.95
C ASN A 112 -6.38 -20.31 -6.34
N GLY A 113 -5.42 -21.21 -6.10
CA GLY A 113 -4.01 -20.88 -6.34
C GLY A 113 -3.46 -19.91 -5.29
N GLN A 114 -2.72 -18.90 -5.75
CA GLN A 114 -2.08 -17.88 -4.88
C GLN A 114 -2.86 -16.56 -4.80
N PHE A 115 -4.06 -16.49 -5.41
CA PHE A 115 -4.84 -15.26 -5.53
C PHE A 115 -6.30 -15.46 -5.15
N GLN A 116 -6.92 -14.36 -4.74
CA GLN A 116 -8.34 -14.27 -4.51
C GLN A 116 -8.99 -13.42 -5.60
N LEU A 117 -10.10 -13.90 -6.15
CA LEU A 117 -10.91 -13.21 -7.16
C LEU A 117 -12.07 -12.50 -6.48
N LYS A 118 -12.05 -11.16 -6.44
CA LYS A 118 -13.16 -10.33 -5.97
C LYS A 118 -14.03 -9.92 -7.16
N GLY A 119 -15.35 -9.98 -6.99
CA GLY A 119 -16.31 -9.81 -8.09
C GLY A 119 -16.60 -11.11 -8.85
N ILE A 120 -16.25 -12.26 -8.27
CA ILE A 120 -16.44 -13.59 -8.88
C ILE A 120 -17.92 -14.03 -8.96
N GLY A 121 -18.87 -13.21 -8.54
CA GLY A 121 -20.28 -13.57 -8.43
C GLY A 121 -20.68 -13.98 -7.01
N ARG A 122 -21.99 -14.12 -6.79
CA ARG A 122 -22.58 -14.42 -5.47
C ARG A 122 -22.26 -15.86 -5.09
N ASN A 123 -21.51 -16.03 -4.00
CA ASN A 123 -21.11 -17.35 -3.51
C ASN A 123 -21.98 -17.83 -2.32
N PRO A 124 -21.76 -19.05 -1.78
CA PRO A 124 -22.56 -19.62 -0.69
C PRO A 124 -22.58 -18.83 0.63
N LEU A 125 -21.70 -17.83 0.81
CA LEU A 125 -21.60 -17.03 2.03
C LEU A 125 -22.47 -15.78 2.02
N ALA A 126 -23.18 -15.50 0.91
CA ALA A 126 -24.18 -14.45 0.86
C ALA A 126 -25.31 -14.73 1.87
N GLY A 127 -25.53 -13.80 2.80
CA GLY A 127 -26.60 -13.88 3.77
C GLY A 127 -27.96 -13.65 3.13
N ARG A 128 -28.98 -14.41 3.53
CA ARG A 128 -30.35 -14.23 3.03
C ARG A 128 -31.04 -12.96 3.57
N ASP A 129 -30.60 -12.48 4.74
CA ASP A 129 -31.20 -11.34 5.45
C ASP A 129 -30.49 -10.01 5.10
N MET A 130 -29.83 -9.96 3.94
CA MET A 130 -29.05 -8.82 3.49
C MET A 130 -29.61 -8.14 2.25
N ASP A 131 -29.40 -6.84 2.15
CA ASP A 131 -29.76 -6.10 0.94
C ASP A 131 -28.88 -6.52 -0.24
N PHE A 132 -29.36 -6.18 -1.43
CA PHE A 132 -28.74 -6.58 -2.69
C PHE A 132 -27.31 -6.04 -2.84
N TRP A 133 -26.99 -4.85 -2.31
CA TRP A 133 -25.63 -4.26 -2.43
C TRP A 133 -24.57 -5.07 -1.72
N HIS A 134 -24.95 -5.73 -0.65
CA HIS A 134 -24.03 -6.56 0.12
C HIS A 134 -24.05 -8.03 -0.31
N THR A 135 -24.81 -8.39 -1.36
CA THR A 135 -24.99 -9.80 -1.78
C THR A 135 -24.95 -10.04 -3.29
N HIS A 136 -24.96 -9.01 -4.14
CA HIS A 136 -25.04 -9.16 -5.61
C HIS A 136 -23.85 -9.89 -6.23
N GLY A 137 -22.70 -9.94 -5.54
CA GLY A 137 -21.56 -10.75 -5.96
C GLY A 137 -20.63 -10.12 -6.99
N GLY A 138 -20.99 -8.96 -7.54
CA GLY A 138 -20.21 -8.28 -8.59
C GLY A 138 -19.21 -7.27 -8.05
N ALA A 139 -18.37 -6.77 -8.95
CA ALA A 139 -17.52 -5.59 -8.79
C ALA A 139 -17.46 -4.87 -10.14
N THR A 140 -17.13 -3.59 -10.16
CA THR A 140 -17.03 -2.80 -11.40
C THR A 140 -15.57 -2.62 -11.82
N ILE A 141 -15.34 -2.25 -13.08
CA ILE A 141 -14.00 -1.84 -13.53
C ILE A 141 -13.50 -0.64 -12.73
N GLU A 142 -14.39 0.31 -12.40
CA GLU A 142 -14.05 1.48 -11.56
C GLU A 142 -13.55 1.06 -10.16
N GLU A 143 -14.25 0.13 -9.49
CA GLU A 143 -13.82 -0.41 -8.20
C GLU A 143 -12.43 -1.06 -8.34
N GLY A 144 -12.22 -1.83 -9.41
CA GLY A 144 -10.95 -2.48 -9.70
C GLY A 144 -9.78 -1.52 -9.91
N ILE A 145 -10.00 -0.42 -10.64
CA ILE A 145 -8.97 0.61 -10.88
C ILE A 145 -8.58 1.29 -9.56
N ARG A 146 -9.57 1.62 -8.72
CA ARG A 146 -9.28 2.25 -7.41
C ARG A 146 -8.59 1.32 -6.43
N GLU A 147 -8.98 0.05 -6.40
CA GLU A 147 -8.29 -0.98 -5.62
C GLU A 147 -6.83 -1.13 -6.09
N ALA A 148 -6.58 -1.05 -7.40
CA ALA A 148 -5.22 -1.06 -7.94
C ALA A 148 -4.40 0.17 -7.51
N VAL A 149 -4.97 1.38 -7.64
CA VAL A 149 -4.31 2.64 -7.22
C VAL A 149 -3.98 2.61 -5.73
N TRP A 150 -4.96 2.33 -4.86
CA TRP A 150 -4.73 2.35 -3.41
C TRP A 150 -3.90 1.17 -2.91
N GLY A 151 -4.06 -0.02 -3.50
CA GLY A 151 -3.24 -1.19 -3.18
C GLY A 151 -1.76 -0.92 -3.43
N GLU A 152 -1.42 -0.34 -4.59
CA GLU A 152 -0.04 0.02 -4.91
C GLU A 152 0.46 1.22 -4.12
N MET A 153 -0.35 2.28 -4.00
CA MET A 153 0.03 3.48 -3.26
C MET A 153 0.37 3.15 -1.80
N THR A 154 -0.50 2.39 -1.14
CA THR A 154 -0.24 1.98 0.25
C THR A 154 0.93 1.02 0.33
N HIS A 155 1.08 0.06 -0.60
CA HIS A 155 2.24 -0.83 -0.63
C HIS A 155 3.58 -0.08 -0.70
N GLN A 156 3.67 0.95 -1.54
CA GLN A 156 4.90 1.74 -1.72
C GLN A 156 5.17 2.67 -0.52
N GLU A 157 4.13 3.20 0.10
CA GLU A 157 4.28 4.34 1.01
C GLU A 157 4.08 3.99 2.49
N PHE A 158 3.19 3.05 2.82
CA PHE A 158 2.76 2.79 4.20
C PHE A 158 3.63 1.75 4.89
N PRO A 159 3.95 1.90 6.20
CA PRO A 159 4.92 1.08 6.93
C PRO A 159 4.81 -0.42 6.67
N TYR A 160 3.58 -0.96 6.64
CA TYR A 160 3.32 -2.37 6.36
C TYR A 160 2.63 -2.62 5.03
N GLY A 161 2.33 -1.58 4.26
CA GLY A 161 1.80 -1.68 2.91
C GLY A 161 0.28 -1.86 2.82
N GLY A 162 -0.21 -2.22 1.63
CA GLY A 162 -1.58 -2.68 1.41
C GLY A 162 -1.62 -3.97 0.62
N VAL A 163 -2.80 -4.58 0.57
CA VAL A 163 -3.04 -5.76 -0.27
C VAL A 163 -3.07 -5.35 -1.73
N ARG A 164 -2.16 -5.93 -2.53
CA ARG A 164 -1.95 -5.52 -3.92
C ARG A 164 -2.90 -6.23 -4.87
N ILE A 165 -3.21 -5.54 -5.96
CA ILE A 165 -4.00 -6.08 -7.07
C ILE A 165 -3.04 -6.53 -8.16
N LEU A 166 -3.16 -7.78 -8.61
CA LEU A 166 -2.41 -8.32 -9.74
C LEU A 166 -3.00 -7.87 -11.07
N ALA A 167 -4.33 -7.96 -11.20
CA ALA A 167 -5.00 -7.65 -12.46
C ALA A 167 -6.45 -7.22 -12.24
N VAL A 168 -6.95 -6.42 -13.18
CA VAL A 168 -8.38 -6.11 -13.35
C VAL A 168 -8.81 -6.71 -14.68
N ILE A 169 -9.78 -7.62 -14.64
CA ILE A 169 -10.31 -8.32 -15.81
C ILE A 169 -11.76 -7.90 -15.97
N ALA A 170 -12.11 -7.27 -17.09
CA ALA A 170 -13.50 -6.97 -17.38
C ALA A 170 -14.23 -8.26 -17.74
N THR A 171 -15.46 -8.41 -17.27
CA THR A 171 -16.24 -9.63 -17.45
C THR A 171 -16.91 -9.73 -18.82
N GLY A 172 -16.98 -8.63 -19.56
CA GLY A 172 -17.72 -8.51 -20.81
C GLY A 172 -19.23 -8.40 -20.62
N LYS A 173 -19.72 -8.36 -19.36
CA LYS A 173 -21.13 -8.17 -19.02
C LYS A 173 -21.33 -6.99 -18.06
N GLU A 174 -22.54 -6.45 -18.04
CA GLU A 174 -22.92 -5.46 -17.06
C GLU A 174 -23.04 -6.08 -15.65
N THR A 175 -22.71 -5.30 -14.63
CA THR A 175 -23.03 -5.62 -13.24
C THR A 175 -24.29 -4.88 -12.86
N ASN A 176 -25.29 -5.61 -12.36
CA ASN A 176 -26.48 -4.99 -11.77
C ASN A 176 -26.05 -4.03 -10.66
N PHE A 177 -26.21 -2.75 -10.93
CA PHE A 177 -25.77 -1.64 -10.09
C PHE A 177 -26.95 -0.70 -9.91
N ASP A 178 -27.38 -0.55 -8.67
CA ASP A 178 -28.47 0.28 -8.20
C ASP A 178 -27.93 0.95 -6.93
N PHE A 179 -28.24 2.21 -6.68
CA PHE A 179 -27.73 2.96 -5.52
C PHE A 179 -28.86 3.16 -4.49
N GLY A 180 -29.82 2.23 -4.44
CA GLY A 180 -31.10 2.49 -3.80
C GLY A 180 -31.93 3.53 -4.57
N LEU A 181 -31.69 3.65 -5.88
CA LEU A 181 -32.37 4.57 -6.80
C LEU A 181 -33.19 3.78 -7.82
N GLN A 182 -33.94 2.77 -7.35
CA GLN A 182 -34.92 2.06 -8.17
C GLN A 182 -35.77 3.07 -8.96
N GLY A 183 -35.69 3.01 -10.29
CA GLY A 183 -36.61 3.73 -11.18
C GLY A 183 -36.01 4.81 -12.08
N ASN A 184 -34.70 5.09 -12.06
CA ASN A 184 -34.10 5.94 -13.09
C ASN A 184 -33.86 5.14 -14.38
N ALA A 185 -34.74 5.30 -15.36
CA ALA A 185 -34.67 4.66 -16.68
C ALA A 185 -33.37 4.97 -17.46
N ASP A 186 -32.62 6.00 -17.04
CA ASP A 186 -31.37 6.45 -17.65
C ASP A 186 -30.11 5.89 -16.96
N GLN A 187 -30.25 5.05 -15.93
CA GLN A 187 -29.08 4.50 -15.22
C GLN A 187 -28.44 3.37 -16.04
N ILE A 188 -27.24 3.63 -16.56
CA ILE A 188 -26.45 2.64 -17.30
C ILE A 188 -25.72 1.75 -16.30
N SER A 189 -26.01 0.45 -16.31
CA SER A 189 -25.26 -0.53 -15.52
C SER A 189 -23.79 -0.54 -15.98
N PRO A 190 -22.82 -0.34 -15.07
CA PRO A 190 -21.40 -0.40 -15.41
C PRO A 190 -20.99 -1.82 -15.80
N GLU A 191 -19.98 -1.93 -16.66
CA GLU A 191 -19.34 -3.21 -16.96
C GLU A 191 -18.70 -3.80 -15.69
N GLY A 192 -18.89 -5.09 -15.48
CA GLY A 192 -18.34 -5.82 -14.35
C GLY A 192 -16.86 -6.11 -14.49
N ALA A 193 -16.22 -6.37 -13.36
CA ALA A 193 -14.82 -6.77 -13.28
C ALA A 193 -14.60 -7.90 -12.27
N ILE A 194 -13.57 -8.69 -12.55
CA ILE A 194 -12.88 -9.54 -11.60
C ILE A 194 -11.59 -8.82 -11.20
N ILE A 195 -11.45 -8.59 -9.90
CA ILE A 195 -10.28 -7.97 -9.28
C ILE A 195 -9.43 -9.10 -8.70
N VAL A 196 -8.29 -9.38 -9.33
CA VAL A 196 -7.37 -10.44 -8.91
C VAL A 196 -6.45 -9.85 -7.85
N ARG A 197 -6.65 -10.19 -6.58
CA ARG A 197 -5.90 -9.63 -5.45
C ARG A 197 -5.07 -10.66 -4.70
N GLN A 198 -3.96 -10.22 -4.10
CA GLN A 198 -3.18 -11.06 -3.20
C GLN A 198 -4.06 -11.62 -2.08
N VAL A 199 -3.77 -12.85 -1.67
CA VAL A 199 -4.40 -13.45 -0.50
C VAL A 199 -3.98 -12.74 0.79
N ASN A 200 -4.89 -12.70 1.76
CA ASN A 200 -4.72 -11.96 3.01
C ASN A 200 -5.44 -12.70 4.14
N ILE A 201 -5.02 -12.48 5.39
CA ILE A 201 -5.68 -13.01 6.59
C ILE A 201 -6.12 -11.83 7.44
N ARG A 202 -7.34 -11.85 7.96
CA ARG A 202 -7.97 -10.77 8.74
C ARG A 202 -8.20 -11.24 10.18
N PRO A 203 -8.22 -10.34 11.18
CA PRO A 203 -8.74 -10.68 12.51
C PRO A 203 -10.11 -11.38 12.46
N ALA A 204 -10.99 -10.91 11.56
CA ALA A 204 -12.30 -11.50 11.29
C ALA A 204 -12.30 -13.02 11.01
N ASN A 205 -11.24 -13.59 10.42
CA ASN A 205 -11.15 -15.03 10.16
C ASN A 205 -11.24 -15.88 11.45
N TYR A 206 -10.89 -15.27 12.59
CA TYR A 206 -10.92 -15.89 13.92
C TYR A 206 -12.13 -15.45 14.76
N GLU A 207 -13.10 -14.77 14.14
CA GLU A 207 -14.32 -14.27 14.78
C GLU A 207 -15.57 -14.98 14.26
N ARG A 208 -16.64 -15.02 15.06
CA ARG A 208 -17.90 -15.64 14.64
C ARG A 208 -18.74 -14.76 13.71
N ALA A 209 -19.34 -15.36 12.69
CA ALA A 209 -20.37 -14.75 11.84
C ALA A 209 -21.76 -14.99 12.46
N THR A 210 -22.01 -14.39 13.63
CA THR A 210 -23.15 -14.76 14.50
C THR A 210 -24.52 -14.54 13.87
N TYR A 211 -24.64 -13.59 12.94
CA TYR A 211 -25.89 -13.26 12.26
C TYR A 211 -26.03 -13.90 10.88
N PHE A 212 -25.02 -14.66 10.42
CA PHE A 212 -25.08 -15.30 9.12
C PHE A 212 -26.18 -16.34 9.05
N ARG A 213 -27.02 -16.21 8.03
CA ARG A 213 -28.02 -17.21 7.67
C ARG A 213 -27.88 -17.55 6.19
N PRO A 214 -27.50 -18.79 5.86
CA PRO A 214 -27.37 -19.21 4.46
C PRO A 214 -28.73 -19.23 3.77
N TYR A 215 -28.69 -19.21 2.43
CA TYR A 215 -29.88 -19.46 1.61
C TYR A 215 -30.38 -20.91 1.79
N PRO A 216 -31.69 -21.16 1.58
CA PRO A 216 -32.26 -22.50 1.66
C PRO A 216 -31.51 -23.52 0.79
N GLY A 217 -31.20 -24.68 1.36
CA GLY A 217 -30.45 -25.76 0.71
C GLY A 217 -28.95 -25.73 0.94
N LEU A 218 -28.39 -24.66 1.51
CA LEU A 218 -26.97 -24.53 1.85
C LEU A 218 -26.68 -24.75 3.35
N GLU A 219 -27.70 -25.03 4.17
CA GLU A 219 -27.55 -25.16 5.63
C GLU A 219 -26.59 -26.28 6.04
N ASN A 220 -26.61 -27.39 5.30
CA ASN A 220 -25.78 -28.56 5.58
C ASN A 220 -24.43 -28.53 4.85
N ALA A 221 -24.17 -27.50 4.03
CA ALA A 221 -22.90 -27.37 3.29
C ALA A 221 -21.74 -26.89 4.18
N MET A 222 -22.02 -26.47 5.42
CA MET A 222 -21.08 -25.84 6.32
C MET A 222 -21.19 -26.41 7.74
N CYS A 223 -20.06 -26.55 8.42
CA CYS A 223 -20.09 -26.83 9.86
C CYS A 223 -20.60 -25.60 10.64
N HIS A 224 -21.09 -25.85 11.85
CA HIS A 224 -21.55 -24.79 12.74
C HIS A 224 -20.43 -23.77 13.00
N ASP A 225 -20.78 -22.48 13.00
CA ASP A 225 -19.80 -21.39 13.00
C ASP A 225 -18.86 -21.38 14.22
N ALA A 226 -19.35 -21.85 15.37
CA ALA A 226 -18.52 -22.02 16.57
C ALA A 226 -17.40 -23.06 16.37
N ILE A 227 -17.67 -24.16 15.64
CA ILE A 227 -16.68 -25.21 15.35
C ILE A 227 -15.61 -24.65 14.42
N ARG A 228 -16.03 -23.94 13.37
CA ARG A 228 -15.12 -23.25 12.45
C ARG A 228 -14.22 -22.26 13.18
N THR A 229 -14.78 -21.45 14.06
CA THR A 229 -14.04 -20.42 14.80
C THR A 229 -13.03 -21.04 15.76
N GLU A 230 -13.42 -22.09 16.48
CA GLU A 230 -12.51 -22.85 17.35
C GLU A 230 -11.33 -23.44 16.56
N ALA A 231 -11.62 -24.10 15.44
CA ALA A 231 -10.60 -24.63 14.55
C ALA A 231 -9.67 -23.53 14.01
N ALA A 232 -10.22 -22.36 13.66
CA ALA A 232 -9.42 -21.23 13.17
C ALA A 232 -8.50 -20.69 14.28
N VAL A 233 -9.02 -20.42 15.47
CA VAL A 233 -8.24 -19.91 16.62
C VAL A 233 -7.11 -20.86 16.98
N SER A 234 -7.29 -22.18 16.85
CA SER A 234 -6.22 -23.16 17.08
C SER A 234 -5.00 -23.00 16.17
N ARG A 235 -5.15 -22.30 15.03
CA ARG A 235 -4.08 -22.02 14.05
C ARG A 235 -3.61 -20.57 14.07
N LEU A 236 -4.17 -19.71 14.93
CA LEU A 236 -3.92 -18.26 14.94
C LEU A 236 -2.43 -17.90 15.01
N VAL A 237 -1.65 -18.60 15.84
CA VAL A 237 -0.20 -18.34 15.99
C VAL A 237 0.54 -18.40 14.64
N ARG A 238 0.09 -19.24 13.70
CA ARG A 238 0.71 -19.37 12.36
C ARG A 238 0.48 -18.15 11.47
N ALA A 239 -0.54 -17.35 11.76
CA ALA A 239 -0.91 -16.17 10.98
C ALA A 239 -0.45 -14.85 11.62
N LEU A 240 -0.14 -14.85 12.91
CA LEU A 240 0.27 -13.64 13.61
C LEU A 240 1.62 -13.15 13.10
N PRO A 241 1.80 -11.83 12.98
CA PRO A 241 3.08 -11.27 12.57
C PRO A 241 4.16 -11.49 13.63
N VAL A 242 5.40 -11.67 13.18
CA VAL A 242 6.59 -11.75 14.05
C VAL A 242 7.42 -10.48 13.87
N ALA A 243 7.94 -9.94 14.97
CA ALA A 243 8.83 -8.78 14.93
C ALA A 243 10.19 -9.16 14.29
N ASN A 244 10.75 -8.25 13.48
CA ASN A 244 12.02 -8.51 12.82
C ASN A 244 13.15 -8.79 13.84
N GLY A 245 13.91 -9.86 13.61
CA GLY A 245 15.07 -10.21 14.43
C GLY A 245 14.75 -10.80 15.80
N GLN A 246 13.49 -11.15 16.09
CA GLN A 246 13.14 -11.91 17.29
C GLN A 246 13.18 -13.43 17.03
N GLU A 247 13.65 -14.17 18.04
CA GLU A 247 13.63 -15.63 18.02
C GLU A 247 12.18 -16.16 18.02
N GLU A 248 11.97 -17.31 17.36
CA GLU A 248 10.68 -18.00 17.40
C GLU A 248 10.34 -18.39 18.85
N GLN A 249 9.32 -17.74 19.39
CA GLN A 249 8.72 -18.16 20.64
C GLN A 249 7.80 -19.37 20.40
N ALA A 250 7.53 -20.14 21.45
CA ALA A 250 6.63 -21.30 21.40
C ALA A 250 5.38 -21.09 22.29
N GLY A 251 4.29 -21.77 21.93
CA GLY A 251 3.08 -21.84 22.74
C GLY A 251 2.42 -20.47 22.99
N SER A 252 1.99 -20.23 24.21
CA SER A 252 1.28 -19.02 24.63
C SER A 252 2.13 -17.74 24.52
N ALA A 253 3.46 -17.85 24.69
CA ALA A 253 4.36 -16.70 24.51
C ALA A 253 4.33 -16.18 23.06
N ALA A 254 4.40 -17.10 22.08
CA ALA A 254 4.30 -16.76 20.66
C ALA A 254 3.00 -16.05 20.30
N LEU A 255 1.88 -16.52 20.89
CA LEU A 255 0.58 -15.90 20.72
C LEU A 255 0.58 -14.46 21.25
N ILE A 256 1.08 -14.23 22.46
CA ILE A 256 1.12 -12.90 23.08
C ILE A 256 2.02 -11.96 22.25
N ALA A 257 3.24 -12.40 21.94
CA ALA A 257 4.17 -11.61 21.13
C ALA A 257 3.59 -11.26 19.76
N GLY A 258 2.92 -12.21 19.10
CA GLY A 258 2.27 -11.98 17.83
C GLY A 258 1.09 -10.99 17.91
N LEU A 259 0.29 -11.04 18.98
CA LEU A 259 -0.80 -10.08 19.21
C LEU A 259 -0.28 -8.67 19.48
N GLN A 260 0.78 -8.56 20.28
CA GLN A 260 1.45 -7.29 20.56
C GLN A 260 2.07 -6.71 19.29
N GLU A 261 2.71 -7.54 18.47
CA GLU A 261 3.25 -7.12 17.17
C GLU A 261 2.13 -6.69 16.23
N MET A 262 1.02 -7.43 16.13
CA MET A 262 -0.15 -7.02 15.35
C MET A 262 -0.64 -5.63 15.75
N ALA A 263 -0.82 -5.37 17.06
CA ALA A 263 -1.24 -4.06 17.56
C ALA A 263 -0.22 -2.96 17.25
N ARG A 264 1.08 -3.24 17.41
CA ARG A 264 2.16 -2.32 17.03
C ARG A 264 2.09 -1.97 15.54
N ARG A 265 1.89 -2.97 14.67
CA ARG A 265 1.79 -2.74 13.23
C ARG A 265 0.57 -1.93 12.84
N PHE A 266 -0.58 -2.21 13.46
CA PHE A 266 -1.80 -1.42 13.26
C PHE A 266 -1.58 0.04 13.65
N ALA A 267 -0.91 0.27 14.78
CA ALA A 267 -0.59 1.61 15.26
C ALA A 267 0.34 2.38 14.32
N SER A 268 1.48 1.80 13.88
CA SER A 268 2.39 2.53 12.97
C SER A 268 1.76 2.77 11.60
N GLN A 269 1.01 1.78 11.06
CA GLN A 269 0.27 1.94 9.80
C GLN A 269 -0.69 3.13 9.88
N HIS A 270 -1.44 3.21 10.97
CA HIS A 270 -2.47 4.22 11.16
C HIS A 270 -1.88 5.60 11.49
N ALA A 271 -0.79 5.66 12.27
CA ALA A 271 -0.03 6.87 12.51
C ALA A 271 0.49 7.50 11.21
N TYR A 272 1.07 6.69 10.33
CA TYR A 272 1.52 7.14 9.02
C TYR A 272 0.36 7.69 8.19
N ALA A 273 -0.73 6.93 8.09
CA ALA A 273 -1.92 7.37 7.37
C ALA A 273 -2.40 8.75 7.87
N ARG A 274 -2.51 8.92 9.19
CA ARG A 274 -2.93 10.18 9.82
C ARG A 274 -1.95 11.33 9.54
N ALA A 275 -0.66 11.13 9.77
CA ALA A 275 0.35 12.16 9.51
C ALA A 275 0.36 12.60 8.05
N ARG A 276 0.10 11.68 7.11
CA ARG A 276 0.08 11.94 5.66
C ARG A 276 -1.30 12.30 5.10
N ARG A 277 -2.31 12.50 5.97
CA ARG A 277 -3.67 12.89 5.62
C ARG A 277 -4.39 11.86 4.73
N PHE A 278 -4.14 10.58 4.96
CA PHE A 278 -4.85 9.47 4.35
C PHE A 278 -5.87 8.90 5.33
N VAL A 279 -7.07 8.63 4.83
CA VAL A 279 -8.17 8.05 5.61
C VAL A 279 -8.68 6.83 4.89
N HIS A 280 -8.67 5.67 5.56
CA HIS A 280 -9.25 4.44 5.00
C HIS A 280 -10.77 4.53 4.91
N GLY A 281 -11.41 5.13 5.93
CA GLY A 281 -12.85 5.40 5.97
C GLY A 281 -13.74 4.24 6.45
N ALA A 282 -13.23 3.00 6.52
CA ALA A 282 -14.03 1.83 6.88
C ALA A 282 -13.20 0.72 7.58
N ILE A 283 -12.29 1.10 8.49
CA ILE A 283 -11.47 0.11 9.23
C ILE A 283 -12.37 -0.73 10.15
N SER A 284 -12.24 -2.04 10.05
CA SER A 284 -12.95 -3.05 10.86
C SER A 284 -12.06 -4.29 11.04
N THR A 285 -12.53 -5.30 11.78
CA THR A 285 -11.84 -6.60 11.88
C THR A 285 -11.76 -7.33 10.53
N SER A 286 -12.60 -6.97 9.55
CA SER A 286 -12.60 -7.52 8.21
C SER A 286 -11.85 -6.65 7.18
N ASN A 287 -11.68 -5.35 7.40
CA ASN A 287 -11.00 -4.44 6.47
C ASN A 287 -9.55 -4.10 6.89
N ILE A 288 -8.90 -5.01 7.61
CA ILE A 288 -7.47 -4.93 7.90
C ILE A 288 -6.88 -6.34 7.90
N ASP A 289 -5.70 -6.49 7.29
CA ASP A 289 -4.96 -7.73 7.33
C ASP A 289 -4.16 -7.82 8.64
N ILE A 290 -4.04 -9.02 9.19
CA ILE A 290 -3.39 -9.30 10.48
C ILE A 290 -1.91 -8.87 10.52
N SER A 291 -1.26 -8.72 9.36
CA SER A 291 0.10 -8.18 9.24
C SER A 291 0.18 -6.65 9.31
N GLY A 292 -0.96 -5.95 9.37
CA GLY A 292 -1.06 -4.49 9.36
C GLY A 292 -1.32 -3.86 7.99
N ARG A 293 -1.41 -4.66 6.92
CA ARG A 293 -1.76 -4.17 5.58
C ARG A 293 -3.22 -3.71 5.53
N TYR A 294 -3.47 -2.61 4.83
CA TYR A 294 -4.84 -2.18 4.50
C TYR A 294 -5.43 -2.98 3.32
N ILE A 295 -6.76 -3.10 3.29
CA ILE A 295 -7.52 -3.83 2.28
C ILE A 295 -8.93 -3.25 2.15
N ASP A 296 -9.57 -3.46 0.99
CA ASP A 296 -10.93 -2.98 0.69
C ASP A 296 -10.99 -1.44 0.67
N PHE A 297 -10.33 -0.87 -0.35
CA PHE A 297 -10.09 0.57 -0.50
C PHE A 297 -11.31 1.38 -1.01
N GLY A 298 -12.51 0.80 -0.90
CA GLY A 298 -13.76 1.37 -1.42
C GLY A 298 -14.15 2.74 -0.81
N THR A 299 -13.62 3.09 0.35
CA THR A 299 -13.85 4.39 1.01
C THR A 299 -12.58 5.21 1.21
N MET A 300 -11.42 4.71 0.75
CA MET A 300 -10.14 5.36 1.04
C MET A 300 -9.98 6.68 0.27
N THR A 301 -9.43 7.70 0.94
CA THR A 301 -9.18 9.03 0.35
C THR A 301 -7.97 9.69 0.98
N ALA A 302 -7.32 10.57 0.23
CA ALA A 302 -6.47 11.61 0.81
C ALA A 302 -7.30 12.84 1.20
N LEU A 303 -6.76 13.68 2.08
CA LEU A 303 -7.34 14.96 2.50
C LEU A 303 -6.41 16.13 2.15
N SER A 304 -7.00 17.30 1.92
CA SER A 304 -6.28 18.57 1.68
C SER A 304 -5.72 19.20 2.95
N GLY A 305 -6.22 18.80 4.11
CA GLY A 305 -5.73 19.26 5.41
C GLY A 305 -6.10 18.27 6.50
N TYR A 306 -6.10 18.77 7.73
CA TYR A 306 -6.31 17.97 8.93
C TYR A 306 -7.74 18.12 9.52
N GLY A 307 -8.70 18.54 8.71
CA GLY A 307 -10.10 18.69 9.15
C GLY A 307 -10.67 17.38 9.70
N ASN A 308 -11.59 17.47 10.67
CA ASN A 308 -12.14 16.31 11.36
C ASN A 308 -13.36 15.71 10.61
N TYR A 309 -13.10 14.96 9.53
CA TYR A 309 -14.14 14.44 8.62
C TYR A 309 -14.57 13.01 8.90
N ILE A 310 -15.85 12.71 8.63
CA ILE A 310 -16.40 11.33 8.58
C ILE A 310 -16.54 10.94 7.10
N ILE A 311 -15.79 9.93 6.66
CA ILE A 311 -15.74 9.53 5.24
C ILE A 311 -16.84 8.53 4.86
N ALA A 312 -17.22 7.65 5.79
CA ALA A 312 -18.25 6.66 5.56
C ALA A 312 -19.25 6.64 6.73
N LYS A 313 -20.53 6.45 6.38
CA LYS A 313 -21.62 6.38 7.35
C LYS A 313 -21.36 5.24 8.34
N GLY A 314 -21.53 5.52 9.63
CA GLY A 314 -21.34 4.54 10.69
C GLY A 314 -19.90 4.42 11.22
N PHE A 315 -18.96 5.19 10.67
CA PHE A 315 -17.57 5.23 11.13
C PHE A 315 -17.24 6.56 11.82
N SER A 316 -16.20 6.54 12.65
CA SER A 316 -15.68 7.71 13.38
C SER A 316 -15.06 8.74 12.43
N SER A 317 -14.93 9.98 12.91
CA SER A 317 -14.21 11.01 12.19
C SER A 317 -12.69 10.77 12.19
N PHE A 318 -11.97 11.48 11.33
CA PHE A 318 -10.53 11.33 11.09
C PHE A 318 -9.65 11.37 12.35
N TRP A 319 -9.97 12.19 13.36
CA TRP A 319 -9.20 12.22 14.60
C TRP A 319 -9.58 11.13 15.60
N GLU A 320 -10.72 10.49 15.38
CA GLU A 320 -11.37 9.53 16.28
C GLU A 320 -11.39 8.10 15.72
N ASP A 321 -10.94 7.91 14.47
CA ASP A 321 -10.94 6.62 13.78
C ASP A 321 -10.09 5.56 14.48
N HIS A 322 -8.99 5.95 15.13
CA HIS A 322 -8.18 5.06 15.97
C HIS A 322 -8.96 4.40 17.13
N LYS A 323 -10.08 4.98 17.59
CA LYS A 323 -10.87 4.40 18.69
C LYS A 323 -11.53 3.08 18.28
N VAL A 324 -11.70 2.83 16.99
CA VAL A 324 -12.24 1.55 16.48
C VAL A 324 -11.38 0.36 16.92
N PHE A 325 -10.08 0.56 17.13
CA PHE A 325 -9.16 -0.51 17.51
C PHE A 325 -9.44 -1.05 18.92
N ALA A 326 -10.00 -0.26 19.84
CA ALA A 326 -10.40 -0.76 21.15
C ALA A 326 -11.49 -1.84 21.03
N GLY A 327 -12.52 -1.56 20.21
CA GLY A 327 -13.59 -2.53 19.92
C GLY A 327 -13.08 -3.75 19.13
N LEU A 328 -12.20 -3.51 18.15
CA LEU A 328 -11.51 -4.57 17.40
C LEU A 328 -10.77 -5.53 18.33
N PHE A 329 -9.90 -5.02 19.21
CA PHE A 329 -9.15 -5.85 20.15
C PHE A 329 -10.05 -6.54 21.16
N GLN A 330 -11.12 -5.89 21.62
CA GLN A 330 -12.09 -6.50 22.52
C GLN A 330 -12.73 -7.74 21.91
N VAL A 331 -13.25 -7.62 20.69
CA VAL A 331 -13.92 -8.72 19.99
C VAL A 331 -12.93 -9.82 19.65
N PHE A 332 -11.77 -9.47 19.13
CA PHE A 332 -10.76 -10.43 18.74
C PHE A 332 -10.25 -11.24 19.94
N LEU A 333 -9.85 -10.56 21.03
CA LEU A 333 -9.37 -11.23 22.24
C LEU A 333 -10.46 -12.06 22.93
N PHE A 334 -11.73 -11.66 22.84
CA PHE A 334 -12.83 -12.49 23.35
C PHE A 334 -12.84 -13.88 22.71
N PHE A 335 -12.65 -13.99 21.38
CA PHE A 335 -12.63 -15.28 20.70
C PHE A 335 -11.34 -16.05 20.96
N VAL A 336 -10.20 -15.35 21.03
CA VAL A 336 -8.91 -15.97 21.42
C VAL A 336 -9.02 -16.57 22.82
N GLU A 337 -9.47 -15.82 23.82
CA GLU A 337 -9.66 -16.32 25.19
C GLU A 337 -10.62 -17.51 25.21
N LYS A 338 -11.77 -17.36 24.55
CA LYS A 338 -12.83 -18.38 24.55
C LYS A 338 -12.36 -19.72 24.00
N TYR A 339 -11.58 -19.73 22.93
CA TYR A 339 -11.23 -20.95 22.20
C TYR A 339 -9.79 -21.44 22.45
N ALA A 340 -8.85 -20.57 22.81
CA ALA A 340 -7.47 -20.97 23.10
C ALA A 340 -7.21 -21.20 24.60
N PHE A 341 -7.84 -20.44 25.51
CA PHE A 341 -7.47 -20.47 26.94
C PHE A 341 -8.53 -21.12 27.84
N ARG A 342 -9.80 -20.74 27.71
CA ARG A 342 -10.88 -21.28 28.58
C ARG A 342 -11.01 -22.81 28.54
N PRO A 343 -10.84 -23.51 27.39
CA PRO A 343 -10.87 -24.97 27.37
C PRO A 343 -9.76 -25.62 28.19
N GLN A 344 -8.66 -24.90 28.44
CA GLN A 344 -7.53 -25.33 29.27
C GLN A 344 -7.69 -24.93 30.74
N GLY A 345 -8.79 -24.24 31.10
CA GLY A 345 -8.99 -23.68 32.44
C GLY A 345 -8.14 -22.44 32.73
N GLU A 346 -7.54 -21.83 31.69
CA GLU A 346 -6.67 -20.68 31.79
C GLU A 346 -7.40 -19.38 31.42
N ALA A 347 -6.93 -18.26 31.96
CA ALA A 347 -7.35 -16.92 31.53
C ALA A 347 -6.37 -16.37 30.49
N MET A 348 -6.87 -15.52 29.58
CA MET A 348 -6.00 -14.80 28.64
C MET A 348 -5.03 -13.89 29.43
N PRO A 349 -3.71 -14.04 29.27
CA PRO A 349 -2.71 -13.28 30.02
C PRO A 349 -2.53 -11.83 29.51
N LEU A 350 -3.24 -11.46 28.44
CA LEU A 350 -3.21 -10.14 27.82
C LEU A 350 -4.63 -9.59 27.74
N THR A 351 -4.86 -8.45 28.36
CA THR A 351 -6.17 -7.78 28.35
C THR A 351 -6.32 -6.84 27.16
N THR A 352 -7.56 -6.53 26.81
CA THR A 352 -7.88 -5.50 25.81
C THR A 352 -7.29 -4.14 26.18
N LEU A 353 -7.29 -3.79 27.47
CA LEU A 353 -6.76 -2.51 27.95
C LEU A 353 -5.25 -2.43 27.74
N GLU A 354 -4.50 -3.49 28.05
CA GLU A 354 -3.04 -3.53 27.85
C GLU A 354 -2.69 -3.45 26.36
N LEU A 355 -3.39 -4.22 25.51
CA LEU A 355 -3.12 -4.22 24.07
C LEU A 355 -3.47 -2.88 23.43
N PHE A 356 -4.59 -2.26 23.83
CA PHE A 356 -4.97 -0.94 23.35
C PHE A 356 -4.05 0.17 23.88
N ALA A 357 -3.60 0.10 25.13
CA ALA A 357 -2.61 1.03 25.67
C ALA A 357 -1.29 0.96 24.90
N GLN A 358 -0.82 -0.25 24.55
CA GLN A 358 0.34 -0.43 23.68
C GLN A 358 0.11 0.18 22.30
N PHE A 359 -1.04 -0.10 21.68
CA PHE A 359 -1.42 0.51 20.40
C PHE A 359 -1.39 2.04 20.46
N GLN A 360 -1.99 2.65 21.50
CA GLN A 360 -2.03 4.10 21.65
C GLN A 360 -0.64 4.70 21.87
N HIS A 361 0.21 4.03 22.65
CA HIS A 361 1.58 4.46 22.87
C HIS A 361 2.36 4.51 21.55
N VAL A 362 2.30 3.43 20.75
CA VAL A 362 2.97 3.35 19.45
C VAL A 362 2.35 4.34 18.46
N LEU A 363 1.02 4.50 18.46
CA LEU A 363 0.31 5.43 17.59
C LEU A 363 0.80 6.86 17.82
N LYS A 364 0.93 7.27 19.09
CA LYS A 364 1.43 8.60 19.47
C LYS A 364 2.88 8.79 18.98
N GLN A 365 3.77 7.87 19.32
CA GLN A 365 5.19 7.94 18.96
C GLN A 365 5.41 7.99 17.44
N GLU A 366 4.73 7.14 16.70
CA GLU A 366 4.86 7.11 15.24
C GLU A 366 4.18 8.33 14.59
N PHE A 367 3.09 8.85 15.17
CA PHE A 367 2.45 10.06 14.65
C PHE A 367 3.35 11.29 14.85
N GLU A 368 3.97 11.43 16.03
CA GLU A 368 5.00 12.43 16.32
C GLU A 368 6.16 12.35 15.33
N CYS A 369 6.71 11.14 15.18
CA CYS A 369 7.81 10.86 14.25
C CYS A 369 7.45 11.25 12.82
N GLU A 370 6.29 10.81 12.32
CA GLU A 370 5.89 11.06 10.93
C GLU A 370 5.55 12.52 10.65
N LEU A 371 5.01 13.24 11.64
CA LEU A 371 4.73 14.66 11.51
C LEU A 371 6.02 15.46 11.37
N LEU A 372 6.99 15.23 12.25
CA LEU A 372 8.33 15.86 12.16
C LEU A 372 9.09 15.41 10.91
N HIS A 373 8.92 14.16 10.48
CA HIS A 373 9.49 13.68 9.23
C HIS A 373 8.92 14.42 8.01
N GLY A 374 7.65 14.83 8.08
CA GLY A 374 7.03 15.72 7.10
C GLY A 374 7.60 17.14 7.07
N MET A 375 8.22 17.59 8.18
CA MET A 375 8.95 18.87 8.25
C MET A 375 10.37 18.79 7.68
N GLY A 376 10.75 17.64 7.10
CA GLY A 376 12.03 17.44 6.41
C GLY A 376 13.08 16.66 7.21
N PHE A 377 12.87 16.46 8.51
CA PHE A 377 13.86 15.83 9.38
C PHE A 377 14.02 14.30 9.13
N PRO A 378 15.24 13.75 9.17
CA PRO A 378 15.48 12.30 9.12
C PRO A 378 14.86 11.54 10.30
N ARG A 379 14.37 10.30 10.12
CA ARG A 379 13.73 9.56 11.23
C ARG A 379 14.74 9.15 12.30
N SER A 380 15.98 8.84 11.92
CA SER A 380 17.05 8.54 12.90
C SER A 380 17.22 9.68 13.89
N VAL A 381 17.35 10.91 13.39
CA VAL A 381 17.48 12.13 14.18
C VAL A 381 16.24 12.38 15.04
N ILE A 382 15.04 12.20 14.48
CA ILE A 382 13.80 12.39 15.23
C ILE A 382 13.72 11.44 16.43
N ARG A 383 14.09 10.17 16.23
CA ARG A 383 14.11 9.14 17.29
C ARG A 383 15.18 9.40 18.33
N GLU A 384 16.37 9.85 17.92
CA GLU A 384 17.44 10.23 18.84
C GLU A 384 17.02 11.39 19.75
N LEU A 385 16.34 12.39 19.19
CA LEU A 385 15.90 13.57 19.92
C LEU A 385 14.54 13.41 20.60
N ALA A 386 13.91 12.23 20.58
CA ALA A 386 12.54 12.02 21.08
C ALA A 386 12.35 12.38 22.57
N ALA A 387 13.42 12.30 23.37
CA ALA A 387 13.39 12.65 24.79
C ALA A 387 13.70 14.13 25.08
N GLN A 388 14.06 14.92 24.08
CA GLN A 388 14.45 16.33 24.28
C GLN A 388 13.21 17.24 24.41
N PRO A 389 13.23 18.25 25.30
CA PRO A 389 12.12 19.19 25.44
C PRO A 389 11.74 19.91 24.13
N GLU A 390 12.73 20.20 23.29
CA GLU A 390 12.55 20.88 22.00
C GLU A 390 11.75 20.03 21.01
N HIS A 391 11.89 18.70 21.06
CA HIS A 391 11.06 17.78 20.28
C HIS A 391 9.59 17.94 20.64
N THR A 392 9.27 17.85 21.94
CA THR A 392 7.90 17.98 22.44
C THR A 392 7.33 19.35 22.11
N ARG A 393 8.11 20.42 22.32
CA ARG A 393 7.66 21.79 22.06
C ARG A 393 7.33 22.02 20.59
N LEU A 394 8.18 21.55 19.66
CA LEU A 394 7.91 21.66 18.24
C LEU A 394 6.66 20.88 17.86
N PHE A 395 6.53 19.63 18.32
CA PHE A 395 5.36 18.82 18.06
C PHE A 395 4.06 19.47 18.56
N GLU A 396 4.05 20.01 19.78
CA GLU A 396 2.90 20.72 20.35
C GLU A 396 2.51 21.95 19.52
N CYS A 397 3.48 22.73 19.02
CA CYS A 397 3.20 23.86 18.13
C CYS A 397 2.55 23.40 16.81
N LEU A 398 3.03 22.30 16.22
CA LEU A 398 2.44 21.74 15.01
C LEU A 398 1.03 21.20 15.27
N GLN A 399 0.78 20.58 16.42
CA GLN A 399 -0.56 20.15 16.82
C GLN A 399 -1.50 21.33 17.02
N GLN A 400 -1.05 22.41 17.66
CA GLN A 400 -1.84 23.63 17.83
C GLN A 400 -2.19 24.24 16.48
N LEU A 401 -1.23 24.31 15.55
CA LEU A 401 -1.47 24.77 14.17
C LEU A 401 -2.44 23.89 13.40
N ILE A 402 -2.38 22.58 13.61
CA ILE A 402 -3.34 21.63 13.04
C ILE A 402 -4.74 21.89 13.60
N VAL A 403 -4.88 22.15 14.89
CA VAL A 403 -6.19 22.35 15.52
C VAL A 403 -6.74 23.75 15.21
N SER A 404 -5.89 24.77 15.13
CA SER A 404 -6.32 26.14 14.78
C SER A 404 -6.79 26.18 13.32
N GLY A 405 -7.98 26.73 13.08
CA GLY A 405 -8.50 26.90 11.74
C GLY A 405 -8.88 25.62 10.99
N CYS A 406 -8.81 24.43 11.60
CA CYS A 406 -9.33 23.21 10.98
C CYS A 406 -10.86 23.16 11.02
N MET A 407 -11.46 22.73 9.91
CA MET A 407 -12.90 22.52 9.84
C MET A 407 -13.32 21.38 10.77
N ASN A 408 -14.30 21.65 11.64
CA ASN A 408 -14.91 20.67 12.52
C ASN A 408 -16.26 20.20 11.95
N VAL A 409 -16.34 18.90 11.66
CA VAL A 409 -17.57 18.09 11.46
C VAL A 409 -18.54 18.55 10.36
N LEU A 410 -18.47 17.92 9.20
CA LEU A 410 -19.60 17.74 8.29
C LEU A 410 -19.63 16.29 7.75
N PRO A 411 -20.75 15.56 7.82
CA PRO A 411 -20.94 14.34 7.04
C PRO A 411 -21.24 14.75 5.59
N LEU A 412 -20.30 14.56 4.67
CA LEU A 412 -20.55 14.90 3.26
C LEU A 412 -19.97 13.86 2.31
N SER A 413 -20.67 13.72 1.18
CA SER A 413 -20.29 12.92 0.02
C SER A 413 -19.05 13.46 -0.72
N THR A 414 -18.60 14.69 -0.39
CA THR A 414 -17.50 15.38 -1.09
C THR A 414 -16.44 15.91 -0.13
N VAL A 415 -15.19 15.49 -0.34
CA VAL A 415 -13.99 15.95 0.38
C VAL A 415 -13.62 17.35 -0.13
N PRO A 416 -13.60 18.41 0.70
CA PRO A 416 -13.27 19.75 0.22
C PRO A 416 -11.82 19.89 -0.23
N GLU A 417 -11.61 20.77 -1.21
CA GLU A 417 -10.28 21.12 -1.75
C GLU A 417 -9.39 21.81 -0.72
N ARG A 418 -9.96 22.42 0.32
CA ARG A 418 -9.26 23.00 1.47
C ARG A 418 -10.04 22.73 2.74
N MET A 419 -9.36 22.23 3.78
CA MET A 419 -9.97 21.77 5.03
C MET A 419 -9.59 22.59 6.27
N GLY A 420 -8.82 23.65 6.08
CA GLY A 420 -8.49 24.58 7.15
C GLY A 420 -7.78 25.82 6.66
N ASP A 421 -7.58 26.73 7.59
CA ASP A 421 -6.94 28.02 7.32
C ASP A 421 -5.45 27.86 7.06
N HIS A 422 -4.80 26.88 7.71
CA HIS A 422 -3.37 26.62 7.55
C HIS A 422 -3.09 25.45 6.61
N ASP A 423 -2.09 25.63 5.74
CA ASP A 423 -1.50 24.56 4.95
C ASP A 423 -0.17 24.12 5.59
N LEU A 424 -0.19 22.97 6.27
CA LEU A 424 1.01 22.46 6.93
C LEU A 424 2.14 22.14 5.93
N ALA A 425 1.82 21.83 4.68
CA ALA A 425 2.83 21.59 3.65
C ALA A 425 3.56 22.87 3.27
N GLU A 426 2.81 23.96 3.09
CA GLU A 426 3.37 25.29 2.87
C GLU A 426 4.23 25.73 4.07
N VAL A 427 3.71 25.57 5.29
CA VAL A 427 4.45 25.90 6.52
C VAL A 427 5.74 25.09 6.65
N ALA A 428 5.73 23.80 6.32
CA ALA A 428 6.94 22.97 6.34
C ALA A 428 8.02 23.48 5.38
N VAL A 429 7.64 23.86 4.16
CA VAL A 429 8.57 24.40 3.16
C VAL A 429 9.11 25.76 3.58
N LEU A 430 8.26 26.65 4.08
CA LEU A 430 8.67 27.98 4.55
C LEU A 430 9.63 27.89 5.75
N LEU A 431 9.36 26.99 6.70
CA LEU A 431 10.26 26.74 7.82
C LEU A 431 11.60 26.17 7.37
N ALA A 432 11.62 25.28 6.38
CA ALA A 432 12.88 24.70 5.90
C ALA A 432 13.72 25.67 5.05
N ALA A 433 13.11 26.70 4.46
CA ALA A 433 13.77 27.69 3.62
C ALA A 433 14.60 28.73 4.41
N SER A 434 14.36 28.89 5.71
CA SER A 434 15.10 29.82 6.58
C SER A 434 15.63 29.13 7.83
N GLN A 435 16.71 29.66 8.39
CA GLN A 435 17.32 29.13 9.62
C GLN A 435 17.44 30.19 10.72
N THR A 436 17.06 31.44 10.42
CA THR A 436 17.07 32.53 11.39
C THR A 436 15.66 32.78 11.90
N GLN A 437 15.54 33.07 13.19
CA GLN A 437 14.24 33.29 13.82
C GLN A 437 13.46 34.44 13.13
N ASP A 438 14.14 35.55 12.81
CA ASP A 438 13.51 36.70 12.14
C ASP A 438 13.06 36.35 10.72
N GLY A 439 13.90 35.64 9.95
CA GLY A 439 13.55 35.23 8.59
C GLY A 439 12.42 34.20 8.56
N LEU A 440 12.37 33.30 9.55
CA LEU A 440 11.28 32.33 9.72
C LEU A 440 9.95 33.02 10.06
N HIS A 441 9.97 33.98 10.99
CA HIS A 441 8.77 34.70 11.40
C HIS A 441 8.19 35.54 10.25
N GLU A 442 9.04 36.21 9.46
CA GLU A 442 8.62 36.96 8.27
C GLU A 442 8.04 36.03 7.19
N ALA A 443 8.72 34.92 6.89
CA ALA A 443 8.26 33.95 5.89
C ALA A 443 6.87 33.36 6.21
N LEU A 444 6.59 33.11 7.50
CA LEU A 444 5.33 32.53 7.96
C LEU A 444 4.18 33.53 8.10
N ALA A 445 4.42 34.84 8.00
CA ALA A 445 3.41 35.86 8.30
C ALA A 445 2.16 35.75 7.40
N ALA A 446 2.32 35.31 6.15
CA ALA A 446 1.20 35.09 5.23
C ALA A 446 0.48 33.74 5.46
N ALA A 447 1.19 32.72 5.93
CA ALA A 447 0.66 31.36 6.12
C ALA A 447 -0.01 31.17 7.50
N ILE A 448 0.44 31.94 8.51
CA ILE A 448 -0.04 31.86 9.89
C ILE A 448 -0.37 33.28 10.36
N ALA A 449 -1.66 33.62 10.36
CA ALA A 449 -2.14 34.94 10.77
C ALA A 449 -1.93 35.21 12.27
N ASP A 450 -2.06 34.19 13.11
CA ASP A 450 -1.84 34.25 14.55
C ASP A 450 -0.36 34.51 14.87
N ALA A 451 -0.06 35.68 15.44
CA ALA A 451 1.31 36.10 15.72
C ALA A 451 1.96 35.30 16.86
N ASP A 452 1.20 34.96 17.90
CA ASP A 452 1.72 34.24 19.07
C ASP A 452 2.06 32.80 18.69
N LEU A 453 1.18 32.14 17.92
CA LEU A 453 1.42 30.81 17.39
C LEU A 453 2.62 30.79 16.44
N ARG A 454 2.73 31.80 15.57
CA ARG A 454 3.85 31.95 14.63
C ARG A 454 5.18 32.14 15.36
N GLU A 455 5.22 32.98 16.39
CA GLU A 455 6.41 33.19 17.22
C GLU A 455 6.81 31.90 17.95
N ALA A 456 5.84 31.23 18.58
CA ALA A 456 6.08 29.98 19.30
C ALA A 456 6.62 28.86 18.39
N LEU A 457 6.01 28.67 17.22
CA LEU A 457 6.43 27.69 16.22
C LEU A 457 7.84 27.99 15.70
N THR A 458 8.11 29.26 15.40
CA THR A 458 9.41 29.70 14.87
C THR A 458 10.53 29.46 15.89
N ALA A 459 10.31 29.79 17.16
CA ALA A 459 11.26 29.54 18.23
C ALA A 459 11.48 28.04 18.47
N ALA A 460 10.41 27.24 18.49
CA ALA A 460 10.48 25.80 18.67
C ALA A 460 11.21 25.11 17.51
N TYR A 461 10.91 25.50 16.27
CA TYR A 461 11.57 24.96 15.07
C TYR A 461 13.06 25.31 15.05
N ALA A 462 13.44 26.56 15.31
CA ALA A 462 14.84 26.98 15.31
C ALA A 462 15.67 26.23 16.37
N ALA A 463 15.11 26.04 17.57
CA ALA A 463 15.76 25.28 18.64
C ALA A 463 15.94 23.80 18.28
N TYR A 464 14.88 23.16 17.78
CA TYR A 464 14.92 21.77 17.35
C TYR A 464 15.89 21.55 16.18
N TRP A 465 15.87 22.45 15.18
CA TRP A 465 16.75 22.39 14.01
C TRP A 465 18.23 22.42 14.42
N GLN A 466 18.60 23.26 15.39
CA GLN A 466 19.98 23.30 15.89
C GLN A 466 20.42 21.99 16.54
N GLN A 467 19.57 21.38 17.37
CA GLN A 467 19.87 20.07 17.96
C GLN A 467 19.95 18.98 16.90
N ALA A 468 19.02 19.00 15.94
CA ALA A 468 18.94 18.03 14.87
C ALA A 468 20.14 18.12 13.93
N GLN A 469 20.65 19.32 13.66
CA GLN A 469 21.90 19.54 12.93
C GLN A 469 23.13 19.05 13.70
N ALA A 470 23.14 19.19 15.03
CA ALA A 470 24.25 18.72 15.86
C ALA A 470 24.30 17.19 16.02
N ALA A 471 23.17 16.50 15.80
CA ALA A 471 23.05 15.04 15.90
C ALA A 471 23.53 14.30 14.63
N VAL A 472 23.81 15.02 13.54
CA VAL A 472 24.23 14.44 12.25
C VAL A 472 25.67 14.84 11.90
N PRO A 473 26.38 14.03 11.11
CA PRO A 473 27.75 14.34 10.69
C PRO A 473 27.82 15.37 9.55
N TRP A 474 26.67 15.77 8.99
CA TRP A 474 26.62 16.61 7.80
C TRP A 474 26.92 18.08 8.10
N THR A 475 27.48 18.77 7.12
CA THR A 475 27.72 20.21 7.22
C THR A 475 26.38 20.95 7.36
N ARG A 476 26.42 22.12 7.99
CA ARG A 476 25.23 22.96 8.15
C ARG A 476 24.51 23.25 6.81
N PRO A 477 25.20 23.61 5.71
CA PRO A 477 24.57 23.77 4.40
C PRO A 477 23.95 22.49 3.84
N ALA A 478 24.66 21.37 3.90
CA ALA A 478 24.16 20.10 3.37
C ALA A 478 22.90 19.62 4.13
N TYR A 479 22.92 19.73 5.45
CA TYR A 479 21.76 19.40 6.27
C TYR A 479 20.56 20.30 5.99
N ALA A 480 20.80 21.61 5.84
CA ALA A 480 19.74 22.55 5.49
C ALA A 480 19.08 22.19 4.15
N ARG A 481 19.90 21.91 3.14
CA ARG A 481 19.42 21.51 1.82
C ARG A 481 18.64 20.20 1.86
N LEU A 482 19.12 19.22 2.64
CA LEU A 482 18.41 17.96 2.86
C LEU A 482 17.02 18.19 3.47
N VAL A 483 16.93 19.01 4.53
CA VAL A 483 15.68 19.33 5.22
C VAL A 483 14.71 20.07 4.27
N GLU A 484 15.21 21.03 3.50
CA GLU A 484 14.43 21.77 2.49
C GLU A 484 13.78 20.82 1.46
N ILE A 485 14.59 19.98 0.82
CA ILE A 485 14.10 19.04 -0.21
C ILE A 485 13.11 18.04 0.41
N ASN A 486 13.44 17.50 1.59
CA ASN A 486 12.57 16.54 2.26
C ASN A 486 11.24 17.19 2.68
N ALA A 487 11.24 18.42 3.19
CA ALA A 487 10.02 19.13 3.55
C ALA A 487 9.11 19.33 2.31
N ALA A 488 9.68 19.76 1.19
CA ALA A 488 8.95 19.94 -0.07
C ALA A 488 8.36 18.61 -0.59
N THR A 489 9.12 17.53 -0.58
CA THR A 489 8.70 16.24 -1.12
C THR A 489 7.72 15.51 -0.20
N ARG A 490 7.97 15.49 1.12
CA ARG A 490 7.23 14.64 2.08
C ARG A 490 5.92 15.27 2.58
N SER A 491 5.82 16.60 2.55
CA SER A 491 4.61 17.31 2.99
C SER A 491 3.59 17.53 1.86
N LYS A 492 4.03 17.41 0.59
CA LYS A 492 3.28 17.61 -0.65
C LYS A 492 1.86 17.06 -0.61
N HIS A 493 0.85 17.82 -1.05
CA HIS A 493 -0.52 17.32 -1.20
C HIS A 493 -0.67 16.26 -2.30
N THR A 494 -1.68 15.40 -2.17
CA THR A 494 -2.00 14.35 -3.15
C THR A 494 -3.44 14.50 -3.65
N PRO A 495 -3.78 15.62 -4.32
CA PRO A 495 -5.16 15.89 -4.72
C PRO A 495 -5.72 14.87 -5.71
N MET A 496 -4.87 14.20 -6.49
CA MET A 496 -5.30 13.09 -7.37
C MET A 496 -5.89 11.90 -6.60
N LEU A 497 -5.57 11.77 -5.31
CA LEU A 497 -6.09 10.74 -4.41
C LEU A 497 -7.29 11.23 -3.59
N TYR A 498 -7.81 12.44 -3.83
CA TYR A 498 -9.09 12.85 -3.27
C TYR A 498 -10.19 12.03 -3.94
N ARG A 499 -11.06 11.43 -3.13
CA ARG A 499 -12.07 10.47 -3.59
C ARG A 499 -12.82 10.95 -4.84
N ASN A 500 -13.30 12.20 -4.83
CA ASN A 500 -14.05 12.75 -5.97
C ASN A 500 -13.21 12.88 -7.23
N ARG A 501 -11.97 13.36 -7.12
CA ARG A 501 -11.07 13.53 -8.27
C ARG A 501 -10.69 12.18 -8.86
N LEU A 502 -10.38 11.20 -8.00
CA LEU A 502 -10.06 9.84 -8.44
C LEU A 502 -11.27 9.17 -9.11
N LEU A 503 -12.46 9.31 -8.53
CA LEU A 503 -13.72 8.81 -9.10
C LEU A 503 -14.00 9.44 -10.47
N THR A 504 -14.08 10.77 -10.54
CA THR A 504 -14.37 11.48 -11.79
C THR A 504 -13.31 11.22 -12.85
N GLY A 505 -12.02 11.14 -12.47
CA GLY A 505 -10.94 10.76 -13.39
C GLY A 505 -11.11 9.35 -13.95
N THR A 506 -11.48 8.39 -13.09
CA THR A 506 -11.74 7.01 -13.50
C THR A 506 -12.99 6.89 -14.39
N GLU A 507 -14.06 7.61 -14.05
CA GLU A 507 -15.30 7.62 -14.85
C GLU A 507 -15.07 8.24 -16.24
N ALA A 508 -14.38 9.37 -16.32
CA ALA A 508 -14.04 10.01 -17.59
C ALA A 508 -13.17 9.09 -18.47
N LEU A 509 -12.21 8.39 -17.87
CA LEU A 509 -11.37 7.39 -18.53
C LEU A 509 -12.21 6.24 -19.10
N LEU A 510 -13.13 5.68 -18.30
CA LEU A 510 -14.01 4.60 -18.74
C LEU A 510 -14.98 5.04 -19.84
N GLN A 511 -15.52 6.26 -19.74
CA GLN A 511 -16.38 6.83 -20.77
C GLN A 511 -15.64 7.01 -22.10
N ALA A 512 -14.40 7.51 -22.08
CA ALA A 512 -13.56 7.61 -23.26
C ALA A 512 -13.24 6.22 -23.85
N GLY A 513 -12.94 5.24 -22.99
CA GLY A 513 -12.64 3.86 -23.38
C GLY A 513 -13.81 3.12 -24.03
N ARG A 514 -15.07 3.49 -23.75
CA ARG A 514 -16.25 2.91 -24.44
C ARG A 514 -16.22 3.13 -25.95
N SER A 515 -15.62 4.23 -26.41
CA SER A 515 -15.49 4.53 -27.84
C SER A 515 -14.24 3.91 -28.48
N ASN A 516 -13.29 3.44 -27.67
CA ASN A 516 -12.05 2.80 -28.10
C ASN A 516 -11.62 1.69 -27.11
N PRO A 517 -12.28 0.51 -27.15
CA PRO A 517 -12.00 -0.57 -26.20
C PRO A 517 -10.55 -1.04 -26.22
N ASP A 518 -9.92 -1.05 -27.41
CA ASP A 518 -8.53 -1.48 -27.59
C ASP A 518 -7.53 -0.53 -26.91
N GLY A 519 -7.88 0.76 -26.79
CA GLY A 519 -7.08 1.76 -26.10
C GLY A 519 -7.28 1.82 -24.58
N LEU A 520 -8.36 1.22 -24.06
CA LEU A 520 -8.74 1.36 -22.65
C LEU A 520 -7.67 0.76 -21.72
N ALA A 521 -7.12 -0.41 -22.03
CA ALA A 521 -6.15 -1.06 -21.15
C ALA A 521 -4.88 -0.20 -20.97
N LYS A 522 -4.38 0.37 -22.07
CA LYS A 522 -3.25 1.31 -22.01
C LYS A 522 -3.60 2.56 -21.22
N ALA A 523 -4.76 3.16 -21.47
CA ALA A 523 -5.19 4.38 -20.80
C ALA A 523 -5.38 4.16 -19.27
N VAL A 524 -5.85 2.98 -18.86
CA VAL A 524 -5.90 2.59 -17.44
C VAL A 524 -4.51 2.41 -16.85
N ALA A 525 -3.60 1.73 -17.56
CA ALA A 525 -2.21 1.58 -17.11
C ALA A 525 -1.52 2.94 -16.93
N ASP A 526 -1.68 3.85 -17.90
CA ASP A 526 -1.16 5.21 -17.84
C ASP A 526 -1.79 5.97 -16.65
N HIS A 527 -3.12 5.91 -16.47
CA HIS A 527 -3.81 6.58 -15.37
C HIS A 527 -3.34 6.10 -13.98
N VAL A 528 -3.19 4.79 -13.80
CA VAL A 528 -2.67 4.21 -12.55
C VAL A 528 -1.22 4.65 -12.33
N ALA A 529 -0.36 4.53 -13.34
CA ALA A 529 1.05 4.92 -13.26
C ALA A 529 1.22 6.41 -12.95
N ASP A 530 0.49 7.28 -13.65
CA ASP A 530 0.52 8.72 -13.43
C ASP A 530 0.04 9.10 -12.03
N THR A 531 -1.05 8.47 -11.56
CA THR A 531 -1.57 8.71 -10.22
C THR A 531 -0.56 8.32 -9.15
N LEU A 532 0.11 7.16 -9.29
CA LEU A 532 1.16 6.70 -8.38
C LEU A 532 2.38 7.63 -8.43
N ASN A 533 2.87 7.96 -9.63
CA ASN A 533 4.05 8.80 -9.82
C ASN A 533 3.87 10.21 -9.25
N GLN A 534 2.69 10.80 -9.43
CA GLN A 534 2.39 12.13 -8.89
C GLN A 534 2.16 12.12 -7.38
N SER A 535 1.72 10.99 -6.83
CA SER A 535 1.35 10.87 -5.42
C SER A 535 2.45 10.34 -4.52
N ARG A 536 3.52 9.80 -5.10
CA ARG A 536 4.68 9.30 -4.36
C ARG A 536 5.38 10.43 -3.58
N ARG A 537 5.68 10.15 -2.32
CA ARG A 537 6.33 11.06 -1.37
C ARG A 537 7.54 10.41 -0.69
N PHE A 538 7.59 9.09 -0.66
CA PHE A 538 8.59 8.34 0.10
C PHE A 538 9.32 7.30 -0.75
N PHE A 539 10.61 7.17 -0.47
CA PHE A 539 11.54 6.26 -1.13
C PHE A 539 12.25 5.47 -0.03
N ARG A 540 11.57 4.42 0.46
CA ARG A 540 12.03 3.51 1.54
C ARG A 540 13.39 2.91 1.27
N GLU A 541 13.68 2.73 -0.02
CA GLU A 541 14.90 2.13 -0.53
C GLU A 541 16.14 3.01 -0.31
N LEU A 542 15.96 4.32 -0.06
CA LEU A 542 17.07 5.25 0.08
C LEU A 542 17.49 5.44 1.54
N PRO A 543 18.81 5.41 1.82
CA PRO A 543 19.36 5.89 3.07
C PRO A 543 18.97 7.34 3.40
N GLU A 544 18.94 7.70 4.68
CA GLU A 544 18.40 8.98 5.14
C GLU A 544 19.25 10.20 4.74
N GLN A 545 20.52 10.01 4.35
CA GLN A 545 21.34 11.08 3.77
C GLN A 545 20.89 11.51 2.37
N TYR A 546 20.02 10.75 1.71
CA TYR A 546 19.50 11.10 0.40
C TYR A 546 18.14 11.80 0.50
N ALA A 547 17.98 12.90 -0.24
CA ALA A 547 16.68 13.51 -0.50
C ALA A 547 16.37 13.49 -2.00
N VAL A 548 15.15 13.08 -2.36
CA VAL A 548 14.74 12.97 -3.77
C VAL A 548 14.27 14.32 -4.28
N LEU A 549 15.02 14.89 -5.23
CA LEU A 549 14.72 16.11 -5.98
C LEU A 549 13.74 15.85 -7.13
N GLY A 550 13.79 14.65 -7.69
CA GLY A 550 12.92 14.24 -8.80
C GLY A 550 13.01 12.75 -9.02
N HIS A 551 11.98 12.18 -9.61
CA HIS A 551 11.99 10.79 -10.02
C HIS A 551 11.34 10.64 -11.38
N PHE A 552 11.86 9.70 -12.16
CA PHE A 552 11.34 9.37 -13.47
C PHE A 552 11.34 7.85 -13.62
N GLN A 553 10.17 7.29 -13.87
CA GLN A 553 10.01 5.90 -14.26
C GLN A 553 9.32 5.86 -15.63
N PRO A 554 10.06 5.56 -16.71
CA PRO A 554 9.45 5.46 -18.02
C PRO A 554 8.40 4.32 -18.05
N VAL A 555 7.28 4.56 -18.73
CA VAL A 555 6.21 3.57 -18.87
C VAL A 555 6.76 2.29 -19.51
N GLY A 556 6.49 1.14 -18.90
CA GLY A 556 6.94 -0.16 -19.38
C GLY A 556 8.44 -0.45 -19.14
N CYS A 557 9.16 0.42 -18.43
CA CYS A 557 10.54 0.17 -18.02
C CYS A 557 10.60 -0.33 -16.58
N GLU A 558 11.49 -1.28 -16.32
CA GLU A 558 11.70 -1.87 -14.99
C GLU A 558 12.66 -1.06 -14.12
N TYR A 559 13.27 -0.01 -14.68
CA TYR A 559 14.19 0.85 -13.95
C TYR A 559 13.54 2.18 -13.60
N ARG A 560 14.05 2.80 -12.53
CA ARG A 560 13.71 4.17 -12.15
C ARG A 560 14.97 5.01 -12.07
N LEU A 561 14.88 6.24 -12.54
CA LEU A 561 15.90 7.25 -12.32
C LEU A 561 15.44 8.16 -11.19
N LEU A 562 16.28 8.31 -10.16
CA LEU A 562 16.08 9.24 -9.06
C LEU A 562 17.11 10.34 -9.17
N HIS A 563 16.67 11.59 -9.27
CA HIS A 563 17.51 12.74 -9.00
C HIS A 563 17.50 12.97 -7.50
N VAL A 564 18.65 12.82 -6.86
CA VAL A 564 18.80 12.90 -5.41
C VAL A 564 19.84 13.93 -5.01
N PHE A 565 19.69 14.49 -3.84
CA PHE A 565 20.74 15.21 -3.12
C PHE A 565 21.34 14.27 -2.07
N ASP A 566 22.66 14.21 -1.98
CA ASP A 566 23.42 13.41 -1.02
C ASP A 566 24.07 14.33 0.03
N ALA A 567 23.61 14.24 1.27
CA ALA A 567 24.10 15.07 2.37
C ALA A 567 25.53 14.72 2.82
N ASP A 568 26.02 13.50 2.56
CA ASP A 568 27.40 13.11 2.91
C ASP A 568 28.42 13.82 2.02
N SER A 569 28.09 13.97 0.74
CA SER A 569 28.97 14.61 -0.26
C SER A 569 28.61 16.07 -0.57
N ASP A 570 27.44 16.55 -0.13
CA ASP A 570 26.87 17.86 -0.48
C ASP A 570 26.74 18.05 -2.00
N THR A 571 26.24 17.01 -2.69
CA THR A 571 26.10 17.02 -4.15
C THR A 571 24.77 16.44 -4.62
N GLU A 572 24.30 16.90 -5.78
CA GLU A 572 23.19 16.25 -6.49
C GLU A 572 23.72 15.07 -7.32
N GLN A 573 22.95 14.00 -7.41
CA GLN A 573 23.33 12.75 -8.06
C GLN A 573 22.11 12.16 -8.79
N LEU A 574 22.37 11.36 -9.83
CA LEU A 574 21.34 10.53 -10.45
C LEU A 574 21.56 9.08 -10.02
N LEU A 575 20.58 8.51 -9.32
CA LEU A 575 20.55 7.09 -8.97
C LEU A 575 19.68 6.35 -9.98
N LEU A 576 20.26 5.33 -10.60
CA LEU A 576 19.50 4.33 -11.34
C LEU A 576 19.13 3.22 -10.36
N VAL A 577 17.83 3.06 -10.11
CA VAL A 577 17.28 1.99 -9.29
C VAL A 577 16.82 0.87 -10.20
N LEU A 578 17.39 -0.32 -10.01
CA LEU A 578 17.10 -1.53 -10.76
C LEU A 578 16.59 -2.63 -9.82
N PRO A 579 15.60 -3.44 -10.23
CA PRO A 579 15.21 -4.64 -9.50
C PRO A 579 16.35 -5.67 -9.54
N LEU A 580 16.70 -6.25 -8.39
CA LEU A 580 17.67 -7.32 -8.24
C LEU A 580 17.02 -8.67 -8.53
N LEU A 581 17.06 -9.12 -9.78
CA LEU A 581 16.67 -10.47 -10.18
C LEU A 581 17.91 -11.26 -10.64
N GLY A 582 18.60 -11.89 -9.68
CA GLY A 582 19.43 -13.08 -9.91
C GLY A 582 20.61 -13.05 -10.91
N ALA A 583 21.40 -11.97 -11.07
CA ALA A 583 22.63 -12.01 -11.91
C ALA A 583 23.71 -10.95 -11.58
N SER A 584 24.89 -11.09 -12.20
CA SER A 584 26.13 -10.28 -11.98
C SER A 584 26.36 -9.18 -13.04
N LEU A 585 27.00 -8.07 -12.63
CA LEU A 585 27.25 -6.85 -13.44
C LEU A 585 28.65 -6.86 -14.12
N ARG A 586 28.77 -6.43 -15.39
CA ARG A 586 30.07 -6.15 -16.05
C ARG A 586 30.10 -4.72 -16.58
N LEU A 587 31.12 -3.95 -16.17
CA LEU A 587 31.37 -2.57 -16.58
C LEU A 587 32.73 -2.50 -17.29
N GLY A 588 32.72 -2.42 -18.63
CA GLY A 588 33.96 -2.43 -19.44
C GLY A 588 34.74 -3.75 -19.37
N ALA A 589 36.07 -3.69 -19.28
CA ALA A 589 36.94 -4.88 -19.19
C ALA A 589 36.92 -5.58 -17.81
N ALA A 590 36.27 -5.00 -16.81
CA ALA A 590 36.23 -5.53 -15.44
C ALA A 590 35.03 -6.47 -15.21
N ARG A 591 35.22 -7.48 -14.34
CA ARG A 591 34.20 -8.47 -13.94
C ARG A 591 33.84 -8.27 -12.46
N LEU A 592 32.57 -8.06 -12.12
CA LEU A 592 32.12 -8.14 -10.73
C LEU A 592 31.69 -9.57 -10.40
N ALA A 593 32.26 -10.13 -9.34
CA ALA A 593 31.68 -11.26 -8.63
C ALA A 593 30.86 -10.67 -7.48
N LEU A 594 29.52 -10.80 -7.54
CA LEU A 594 28.66 -10.45 -6.41
C LEU A 594 28.76 -11.58 -5.39
N GLY A 595 29.64 -11.38 -4.41
CA GLY A 595 29.95 -12.35 -3.37
C GLY A 595 30.99 -11.79 -2.41
N GLU A 596 30.69 -10.65 -1.77
CA GLU A 596 30.99 -10.33 -0.38
C GLU A 596 30.49 -8.91 -0.04
N PRO A 597 30.05 -8.62 1.20
CA PRO A 597 29.32 -7.39 1.56
C PRO A 597 30.17 -6.12 1.62
N ASP A 598 31.49 -6.22 1.54
CA ASP A 598 32.41 -5.10 1.76
C ASP A 598 33.20 -4.72 0.49
N GLY A 599 32.83 -3.58 -0.10
CA GLY A 599 33.78 -2.72 -0.83
C GLY A 599 34.41 -3.27 -2.11
N ALA A 600 33.63 -3.79 -3.06
CA ALA A 600 34.14 -4.08 -4.40
C ALA A 600 34.60 -2.79 -5.13
N ALA A 601 35.88 -2.71 -5.46
CA ALA A 601 36.42 -1.61 -6.29
C ALA A 601 36.00 -1.80 -7.76
N ILE A 602 35.31 -0.81 -8.32
CA ILE A 602 34.96 -0.78 -9.76
C ILE A 602 36.05 0.01 -10.49
N SER A 603 36.57 -0.53 -11.59
CA SER A 603 37.53 0.18 -12.47
C SER A 603 36.87 0.37 -13.83
N ILE A 604 36.66 1.61 -14.22
CA ILE A 604 36.08 1.97 -15.53
C ILE A 604 37.18 2.67 -16.34
N ASN A 605 37.52 2.12 -17.51
CA ASN A 605 38.48 2.69 -18.48
C ASN A 605 39.86 3.09 -17.91
N GLY A 606 40.47 2.23 -17.07
CA GLY A 606 41.83 2.48 -16.56
C GLY A 606 41.92 3.57 -15.48
N HIS A 607 40.79 4.17 -15.10
CA HIS A 607 40.67 5.05 -13.94
C HIS A 607 39.96 4.29 -12.82
N SER A 608 40.67 4.07 -11.72
CA SER A 608 40.12 3.49 -10.49
C SER A 608 39.25 4.54 -9.79
N GLN A 609 37.93 4.48 -9.97
CA GLN A 609 36.98 5.24 -9.15
C GLN A 609 36.01 4.29 -8.45
N ARG A 610 35.91 4.39 -7.13
CA ARG A 610 35.00 3.58 -6.31
C ARG A 610 33.56 3.90 -6.68
N ALA A 611 32.83 2.95 -7.29
CA ALA A 611 31.37 2.96 -7.22
C ALA A 611 30.95 2.35 -5.87
N LEU A 612 30.05 3.01 -5.15
CA LEU A 612 29.43 2.43 -3.96
C LEU A 612 28.16 1.68 -4.37
N ALA A 613 28.04 0.42 -3.97
CA ALA A 613 26.76 -0.27 -3.91
C ALA A 613 26.08 0.18 -2.61
N LEU A 614 24.96 0.88 -2.70
CA LEU A 614 24.31 1.48 -1.53
C LEU A 614 23.48 0.48 -0.71
N ASN A 615 23.17 -0.69 -1.27
CA ASN A 615 22.46 -1.75 -0.56
C ASN A 615 22.77 -3.13 -1.16
N ALA A 616 23.72 -3.86 -0.56
CA ALA A 616 24.02 -5.25 -0.87
C ALA A 616 23.74 -6.12 0.37
N SER A 617 22.57 -5.96 1.00
CA SER A 617 22.13 -6.92 2.01
C SER A 617 21.63 -8.20 1.32
N ALA A 618 21.75 -9.35 1.97
CA ALA A 618 21.23 -10.62 1.47
C ALA A 618 19.68 -10.63 1.29
N THR A 619 18.98 -9.58 1.72
CA THR A 619 17.54 -9.40 1.58
C THR A 619 17.14 -8.22 0.69
N ALA A 620 18.12 -7.45 0.18
CA ALA A 620 17.87 -6.31 -0.69
C ALA A 620 17.40 -6.80 -2.07
N ARG A 621 16.21 -6.34 -2.50
CA ARG A 621 15.59 -6.68 -3.80
C ARG A 621 15.79 -5.63 -4.88
N GLU A 622 16.51 -4.56 -4.57
CA GLU A 622 16.86 -3.48 -5.51
C GLU A 622 18.32 -3.09 -5.31
N LEU A 623 19.00 -2.75 -6.40
CA LEU A 623 20.37 -2.24 -6.39
C LEU A 623 20.35 -0.78 -6.84
N ALA A 624 20.83 0.11 -5.97
CA ALA A 624 21.12 1.49 -6.33
C ALA A 624 22.62 1.64 -6.62
N LEU A 625 22.94 2.12 -7.83
CA LEU A 625 24.30 2.41 -8.28
C LEU A 625 24.55 3.92 -8.27
N MET A 626 25.66 4.35 -7.64
CA MET A 626 26.06 5.75 -7.51
C MET A 626 27.12 6.13 -8.55
N LEU A 627 27.00 7.31 -9.17
CA LEU A 627 27.89 7.78 -10.25
C LEU A 627 28.39 9.21 -10.00
N PRO A 628 29.70 9.47 -10.09
CA PRO A 628 30.25 10.78 -9.82
C PRO A 628 30.02 11.78 -10.97
N LEU A 629 29.76 13.04 -10.61
CA LEU A 629 29.71 14.19 -11.53
C LEU A 629 31.10 14.83 -11.62
N GLY A 630 31.77 14.76 -12.78
CA GLY A 630 33.05 15.45 -12.98
C GLY A 630 33.51 15.59 -14.43
N GLY A 631 33.64 16.83 -14.91
CA GLY A 631 34.30 17.21 -16.18
C GLY A 631 33.55 18.27 -16.99
N GLN A 632 34.26 19.27 -17.54
CA GLN A 632 33.69 20.36 -18.36
C GLN A 632 33.54 20.04 -19.85
N ASP A 633 34.00 18.87 -20.31
CA ASP A 633 33.92 18.50 -21.72
C ASP A 633 32.76 17.53 -21.97
N ARG A 634 32.14 17.65 -23.16
CA ARG A 634 31.17 16.68 -23.68
C ARG A 634 31.78 15.28 -23.64
N GLN A 635 31.31 14.45 -22.72
CA GLN A 635 31.63 13.02 -22.70
C GLN A 635 30.42 12.24 -23.20
N GLU A 636 30.56 11.62 -24.37
CA GLU A 636 29.65 10.56 -24.80
C GLU A 636 30.04 9.26 -24.07
N TRP A 637 29.06 8.65 -23.42
CA TRP A 637 29.21 7.37 -22.76
C TRP A 637 28.48 6.32 -23.60
N ASP A 638 29.23 5.46 -24.27
CA ASP A 638 28.69 4.31 -25.01
C ASP A 638 28.73 3.10 -24.06
N ILE A 639 27.57 2.67 -23.58
CA ILE A 639 27.49 1.59 -22.60
C ILE A 639 26.78 0.42 -23.23
N ARG A 640 27.57 -0.60 -23.53
CA ARG A 640 27.12 -1.74 -24.34
C ARG A 640 26.72 -2.89 -23.45
N ILE A 641 25.48 -3.30 -23.65
CA ILE A 641 24.84 -4.45 -23.05
C ILE A 641 24.97 -5.62 -24.03
N SER A 642 25.93 -6.55 -23.85
CA SER A 642 26.09 -7.72 -24.76
C SER A 642 25.54 -9.02 -24.17
N ALA A 643 24.34 -9.45 -24.58
CA ALA A 643 23.78 -10.75 -24.22
C ALA A 643 24.35 -11.88 -25.10
N GLY A 644 24.74 -13.00 -24.49
CA GLY A 644 25.17 -14.21 -25.20
C GLY A 644 24.03 -15.24 -25.26
N ALA A 645 24.04 -16.12 -26.28
CA ALA A 645 22.97 -17.08 -26.58
C ALA A 645 22.68 -18.15 -25.49
N ALA A 646 23.33 -18.08 -24.33
CA ALA A 646 23.07 -18.92 -23.16
C ALA A 646 23.20 -18.16 -21.82
N THR A 647 23.07 -16.82 -21.82
CA THR A 647 23.22 -15.99 -20.63
C THR A 647 22.46 -14.67 -20.84
N GLN A 648 21.44 -14.42 -20.01
CA GLN A 648 20.43 -13.38 -20.26
C GLN A 648 20.64 -12.13 -19.38
N ARG A 649 21.10 -11.04 -20.00
CA ARG A 649 20.98 -9.62 -19.58
C ARG A 649 22.25 -8.93 -19.08
N VAL A 650 22.34 -7.66 -19.43
CA VAL A 650 23.48 -6.73 -19.24
C VAL A 650 22.95 -5.33 -18.87
N VAL A 651 23.82 -4.43 -18.36
CA VAL A 651 23.48 -3.10 -17.79
C VAL A 651 24.35 -1.96 -18.37
N ALA A 652 23.79 -0.74 -18.48
CA ALA A 652 24.39 0.45 -19.10
C ALA A 652 24.06 1.83 -18.44
N LEU A 653 24.89 2.86 -18.65
CA LEU A 653 25.13 4.07 -17.82
C LEU A 653 25.25 5.46 -18.55
N VAL A 654 24.29 6.41 -18.51
CA VAL A 654 24.42 7.71 -19.24
C VAL A 654 24.60 8.92 -18.30
N SER A 655 25.58 9.79 -18.61
CA SER A 655 25.89 11.07 -17.93
C SER A 655 25.20 12.27 -18.59
N LEU A 656 24.83 13.30 -17.82
CA LEU A 656 24.42 14.61 -18.35
C LEU A 656 25.15 15.73 -17.61
N ALA A 657 25.80 16.61 -18.35
CA ALA A 657 26.41 17.84 -17.84
C ALA A 657 25.35 18.93 -17.59
N ALA A 658 25.63 19.85 -16.67
CA ALA A 658 24.86 21.06 -16.47
C ALA A 658 24.77 21.85 -17.80
N GLY A 659 23.57 21.91 -18.39
CA GLY A 659 23.29 22.61 -19.66
C GLY A 659 22.74 21.75 -20.81
N LEU A 660 22.56 20.43 -20.65
CA LEU A 660 21.97 19.57 -21.69
C LEU A 660 20.46 19.36 -21.49
N GLN A 661 19.69 19.54 -22.58
CA GLN A 661 18.22 19.45 -22.60
C GLN A 661 17.67 18.04 -22.92
N THR A 662 18.51 17.04 -23.27
CA THR A 662 18.05 15.72 -23.74
C THR A 662 19.09 14.61 -23.52
N PHE A 663 18.66 13.39 -23.17
CA PHE A 663 19.43 12.15 -23.22
C PHE A 663 18.80 11.15 -24.22
N LYS A 664 19.62 10.29 -24.83
CA LYS A 664 19.17 9.14 -25.64
C LYS A 664 19.76 7.87 -25.04
N LEU A 665 18.91 7.05 -24.42
CA LEU A 665 19.26 5.69 -24.02
C LEU A 665 18.80 4.75 -25.15
N GLU A 666 19.73 4.10 -25.84
CA GLU A 666 19.40 3.15 -26.90
C GLU A 666 19.57 1.73 -26.35
N VAL A 667 18.45 1.11 -25.98
CA VAL A 667 18.40 -0.30 -25.60
C VAL A 667 18.32 -1.11 -26.89
N VAL A 668 19.45 -1.64 -27.34
CA VAL A 668 19.48 -2.55 -28.50
C VAL A 668 19.08 -3.93 -28.00
N GLN A 669 17.92 -4.41 -28.42
CA GLN A 669 17.43 -5.77 -28.13
C GLN A 669 18.26 -6.83 -28.83
#